data_AF-A0A926F9W2-F1
#
_entry.id   AF-A0A926F9W2-F1
#
_cell.length_a   1.000
_cell.length_b   1.000
_cell.length_c   1.000
_cell.angle_alpha   90.00
_cell.angle_beta   90.00
_cell.angle_gamma   90.00
#
_symmetry.space_group_name_H-M   'P 1'
#
loop_
_entity.id
_entity.type
_entity.pdbx_description
1 polymer ?
#
loop_
_entity_poly.entity_id
_entity_poly.type
_entity_poly.pdbx_seq_one_letter_code
_entity_poly.pdbx_strand_id
1 'polypeptide(L)'
;MFYSKKDEKELTDKLFENPTSEYRGAPFWAWNTTLEKDEMMRQIDGFKKMGFGGFHMHARVGLESEYLGGRFMDMVRACTDKAKENGMRAYLYDEDRWPSGTAGGFVTKTKKFRRKIASFSKNLPDEIYEKNEALDKAKPYFLSAYDIKLDDDGYLECYKKIGKDDTAKNMKRYFYVFFTAETEWFNNQSAVDSMDKEAMKKFFDITLPAYKNKVGDEFGKTVPSIFTDEPCSAPSWSGVDAKLYTNFSLENEESEKNLFVSWSTHFEDEFKKMRGYDILDRLPEFFYQNRDKNYKVRYDYFDVRSELFVSAFADRYKAKCDELGIAFTGHLMQEDGIGIQARATAETMRFYRSFTIPGIDLLGDRVKFQTAKQAQSAKNQYGREGMMSELYGVTSWDFDFRHHKFQGDWQAALGVTFRVPHLAFLSMRGEGKRDYPASINYQSPWYEEYPLIENHFARLNTALTRGKPIVRVGVVHPAESYWVNCGPDTKTLLARDEIDADFLKITNILLKNNIDFDFICEAELPKLYRENGKNFKVGEMEYSAVILPNIHSLRKSTLEILQKFSSDGKVIVAGRTPEYIDGTYCADVKEKLAECENVTFDECGIIPALEDVREVKIDIFDILPSGEYKTENTTFDNFYIYNLRADNNGKWLFIAHGAKHDYDFCFAKNLKITVNGEYSVKVYNTLNGEISDVPFEYKNGKTICNYVLNASDSLLLRYEKTDAPSIKDNVAKPQNKLYLFSLTDAVDYTLAEPNIYIADKFDAYLDGEKAAENTEILRVDDKIRTLIGEPVRGGRYAQPWTKKFDGRTYNVKLVHKFESKIDTGDVWFATEEKGKIAFNGEQIDMTECGYFTDRDIKKYKLGKIKKGTNIIEIELDYRTKTNLEACYILGDFGVELHGADIKIVKRAEKIFFDTVTNQTLPFYGGNLTYKTEIDTPECDLEIRAHKYRGALVKVKFDGEYVGNTTFAPYGVYVKNVKSGKHTVEFELFGTRYNTFGPLHRAQENADLCTPATYRAKGDWWCEEYKVRNTGILKAPEITVFEK
;
A
#
# COMPACT_ATOMS: atom_id res chain seq x y z
N MET A 1 -20.52 -4.39 15.43
CA MET A 1 -19.21 -4.34 16.11
C MET A 1 -18.23 -5.10 15.23
N PHE A 2 -17.09 -4.49 14.90
CA PHE A 2 -16.13 -5.05 13.95
C PHE A 2 -15.25 -6.13 14.59
N TYR A 3 -14.89 -5.98 15.87
CA TYR A 3 -14.23 -7.00 16.68
C TYR A 3 -15.14 -7.46 17.83
N SER A 4 -15.77 -8.62 17.69
CA SER A 4 -16.85 -9.02 18.58
C SER A 4 -16.43 -9.38 20.01
N LYS A 5 -15.18 -9.82 20.21
CA LYS A 5 -14.64 -10.30 21.49
C LYS A 5 -13.71 -9.32 22.20
N LYS A 6 -13.53 -8.11 21.66
CA LYS A 6 -12.59 -7.13 22.22
C LYS A 6 -12.99 -6.65 23.64
N ASP A 7 -14.28 -6.71 23.95
CA ASP A 7 -14.86 -6.24 25.22
C ASP A 7 -14.98 -7.37 26.27
N GLU A 8 -14.57 -8.61 25.93
CA GLU A 8 -14.44 -9.68 26.92
C GLU A 8 -13.44 -9.26 28.01
N LYS A 9 -13.66 -9.66 29.26
CA LYS A 9 -12.86 -9.19 30.40
C LYS A 9 -11.37 -9.50 30.23
N GLU A 10 -11.01 -10.68 29.75
CA GLU A 10 -9.61 -11.10 29.62
C GLU A 10 -9.38 -11.71 28.24
N LEU A 11 -8.17 -11.54 27.67
CA LEU A 11 -7.76 -12.26 26.48
C LEU A 11 -7.45 -13.71 26.89
N THR A 12 -8.24 -14.67 26.42
CA THR A 12 -7.99 -16.08 26.70
C THR A 12 -6.81 -16.62 25.90
N ASP A 13 -5.99 -17.48 26.50
CA ASP A 13 -4.87 -18.17 25.83
C ASP A 13 -5.33 -18.86 24.55
N LYS A 14 -6.52 -19.49 24.56
CA LYS A 14 -7.09 -20.15 23.39
C LYS A 14 -7.39 -19.20 22.24
N LEU A 15 -7.90 -17.99 22.53
CA LEU A 15 -8.15 -16.98 21.50
C LEU A 15 -6.84 -16.41 20.94
N PHE A 16 -5.84 -16.20 21.81
CA PHE A 16 -4.51 -15.78 21.39
C PHE A 16 -3.83 -16.83 20.51
N GLU A 17 -3.85 -18.10 20.91
CA GLU A 17 -3.25 -19.20 20.16
C GLU A 17 -3.91 -19.37 18.77
N ASN A 18 -5.25 -19.30 18.74
CA ASN A 18 -6.08 -19.51 17.55
C ASN A 18 -7.10 -18.38 17.33
N PRO A 19 -6.66 -17.22 16.79
CA PRO A 19 -7.53 -16.08 16.56
C PRO A 19 -8.63 -16.38 15.54
N THR A 20 -9.83 -15.85 15.81
CA THR A 20 -10.99 -15.93 14.91
C THR A 20 -10.89 -14.95 13.74
N SER A 21 -11.79 -15.06 12.75
CA SER A 21 -11.71 -14.34 11.47
C SER A 21 -11.75 -12.82 11.59
N GLU A 22 -12.32 -12.25 12.66
CA GLU A 22 -12.34 -10.80 12.86
C GLU A 22 -10.97 -10.17 13.13
N TYR A 23 -9.99 -10.97 13.56
CA TYR A 23 -8.64 -10.49 13.86
C TYR A 23 -7.69 -10.65 12.69
N ARG A 24 -8.14 -11.28 11.60
CA ARG A 24 -7.30 -11.65 10.45
C ARG A 24 -7.45 -10.64 9.31
N GLY A 25 -6.42 -10.54 8.49
CA GLY A 25 -6.43 -9.77 7.24
C GLY A 25 -7.42 -10.34 6.22
N ALA A 26 -7.76 -9.50 5.24
CA ALA A 26 -8.61 -9.85 4.12
C ALA A 26 -8.05 -9.23 2.83
N PRO A 27 -7.41 -10.00 1.95
CA PRO A 27 -6.76 -9.44 0.76
C PRO A 27 -7.77 -8.82 -0.20
N PHE A 28 -7.29 -7.89 -1.03
CA PHE A 28 -8.00 -7.59 -2.27
C PHE A 28 -7.97 -8.81 -3.17
N TRP A 29 -9.14 -9.18 -3.69
CA TRP A 29 -9.29 -10.27 -4.65
C TRP A 29 -9.70 -9.69 -5.98
N ALA A 30 -8.75 -9.67 -6.92
CA ALA A 30 -8.88 -9.04 -8.23
C ALA A 30 -9.83 -9.85 -9.11
N TRP A 31 -11.09 -9.43 -9.21
CA TRP A 31 -12.06 -9.93 -10.17
C TRP A 31 -11.73 -9.33 -11.54
N ASN A 32 -10.88 -10.05 -12.30
CA ASN A 32 -10.20 -9.56 -13.49
C ASN A 32 -10.36 -10.48 -14.72
N THR A 33 -11.42 -11.29 -14.74
CA THR A 33 -11.75 -12.20 -15.85
C THR A 33 -13.28 -12.46 -15.86
N THR A 34 -13.75 -13.44 -16.65
CA THR A 34 -15.11 -13.96 -16.49
C THR A 34 -15.28 -14.63 -15.14
N LEU A 35 -16.34 -14.28 -14.40
CA LEU A 35 -16.55 -14.76 -13.04
C LEU A 35 -17.25 -16.13 -13.05
N GLU A 36 -16.45 -17.18 -12.84
CA GLU A 36 -16.90 -18.58 -12.81
C GLU A 36 -17.02 -19.09 -11.38
N LYS A 37 -18.20 -19.60 -11.02
CA LYS A 37 -18.54 -19.95 -9.63
C LYS A 37 -17.55 -20.93 -9.01
N ASP A 38 -17.24 -22.03 -9.70
CA ASP A 38 -16.41 -23.11 -9.15
C ASP A 38 -14.98 -22.64 -8.86
N GLU A 39 -14.43 -21.80 -9.74
CA GLU A 39 -13.11 -21.22 -9.55
C GLU A 39 -13.08 -20.24 -8.37
N MET A 40 -14.14 -19.44 -8.24
CA MET A 40 -14.32 -18.53 -7.12
C MET A 40 -14.42 -19.25 -5.78
N MET A 41 -15.22 -20.33 -5.69
CA MET A 41 -15.35 -21.11 -4.45
C MET A 41 -14.02 -21.77 -4.06
N ARG A 42 -13.27 -22.29 -5.04
CA ARG A 42 -11.95 -22.88 -4.83
C ARG A 42 -10.96 -21.89 -4.23
N GLN A 43 -10.92 -20.65 -4.74
CA GLN A 43 -10.01 -19.63 -4.23
C GLN A 43 -10.38 -19.15 -2.83
N ILE A 44 -11.68 -19.10 -2.48
CA ILE A 44 -12.11 -18.83 -1.10
C ILE A 44 -11.57 -19.89 -0.13
N ASP A 45 -11.60 -21.17 -0.52
CA ASP A 45 -10.99 -22.25 0.27
C ASP A 45 -9.45 -22.08 0.33
N GLY A 46 -8.83 -21.57 -0.72
CA GLY A 46 -7.43 -21.14 -0.74
C GLY A 46 -7.12 -20.06 0.30
N PHE A 47 -7.89 -18.96 0.34
CA PHE A 47 -7.71 -17.88 1.32
C PHE A 47 -7.81 -18.38 2.76
N LYS A 48 -8.73 -19.32 3.03
CA LYS A 48 -8.82 -19.96 4.36
C LYS A 48 -7.55 -20.73 4.71
N LYS A 49 -7.00 -21.51 3.77
CA LYS A 49 -5.73 -22.25 3.97
C LYS A 49 -4.55 -21.31 4.21
N MET A 50 -4.53 -20.16 3.54
CA MET A 50 -3.53 -19.10 3.74
C MET A 50 -3.64 -18.42 5.12
N GLY A 51 -4.70 -18.70 5.87
CA GLY A 51 -4.95 -18.15 7.20
C GLY A 51 -5.76 -16.85 7.22
N PHE A 52 -6.27 -16.38 6.08
CA PHE A 52 -7.05 -15.14 6.03
C PHE A 52 -8.43 -15.25 6.67
N GLY A 53 -8.93 -14.14 7.20
CA GLY A 53 -10.26 -14.04 7.81
C GLY A 53 -11.38 -13.75 6.82
N GLY A 54 -11.04 -13.34 5.59
CA GLY A 54 -12.00 -12.91 4.59
C GLY A 54 -11.32 -12.49 3.29
N PHE A 55 -12.04 -11.76 2.45
CA PHE A 55 -11.55 -11.21 1.18
C PHE A 55 -12.41 -10.01 0.75
N HIS A 56 -11.82 -9.09 0.00
CA HIS A 56 -12.52 -7.96 -0.65
C HIS A 56 -12.80 -8.29 -2.11
N MET A 57 -14.06 -8.25 -2.53
CA MET A 57 -14.48 -8.54 -3.90
C MET A 57 -14.26 -7.32 -4.80
N HIS A 58 -13.07 -7.21 -5.39
CA HIS A 58 -12.59 -6.00 -6.05
C HIS A 58 -12.56 -6.18 -7.58
N ALA A 59 -13.40 -5.43 -8.30
CA ALA A 59 -13.37 -5.38 -9.77
C ALA A 59 -12.05 -4.75 -10.26
N ARG A 60 -11.30 -5.48 -11.10
CA ARG A 60 -9.95 -5.09 -11.55
C ARG A 60 -9.77 -5.21 -13.06
N VAL A 61 -8.63 -4.73 -13.57
CA VAL A 61 -8.33 -4.67 -15.01
C VAL A 61 -8.46 -6.06 -15.64
N GLY A 62 -9.41 -6.23 -16.58
CA GLY A 62 -9.67 -7.51 -17.25
C GLY A 62 -11.07 -8.07 -17.00
N LEU A 63 -11.90 -7.40 -16.18
CA LEU A 63 -13.24 -7.86 -15.85
C LEU A 63 -14.15 -7.98 -17.10
N GLU A 64 -14.55 -9.21 -17.43
CA GLU A 64 -15.46 -9.49 -18.55
C GLU A 64 -16.94 -9.51 -18.16
N SER A 65 -17.23 -9.81 -16.90
CA SER A 65 -18.59 -9.77 -16.36
C SER A 65 -18.99 -8.33 -16.04
N GLU A 66 -20.14 -7.86 -16.55
CA GLU A 66 -20.60 -6.48 -16.36
C GLU A 66 -20.64 -6.10 -14.87
N TYR A 67 -19.97 -5.00 -14.52
CA TYR A 67 -19.94 -4.46 -13.17
C TYR A 67 -21.37 -4.14 -12.68
N LEU A 68 -21.72 -4.63 -11.49
CA LEU A 68 -23.09 -4.61 -10.94
C LEU A 68 -24.18 -5.30 -11.80
N GLY A 69 -23.78 -6.02 -12.86
CA GLY A 69 -24.68 -6.82 -13.69
C GLY A 69 -25.12 -8.12 -12.98
N GLY A 70 -26.06 -8.85 -13.59
CA GLY A 70 -26.65 -10.06 -12.99
C GLY A 70 -25.60 -11.09 -12.56
N ARG A 71 -24.66 -11.44 -13.45
CA ARG A 71 -23.58 -12.39 -13.17
C ARG A 71 -22.67 -11.92 -12.03
N PHE A 72 -22.29 -10.64 -12.02
CA PHE A 72 -21.47 -10.05 -10.96
C PHE A 72 -22.16 -10.18 -9.60
N MET A 73 -23.42 -9.76 -9.52
CA MET A 73 -24.20 -9.82 -8.29
C MET A 73 -24.49 -11.25 -7.83
N ASP A 74 -24.71 -12.19 -8.75
CA ASP A 74 -24.84 -13.62 -8.42
C ASP A 74 -23.56 -14.17 -7.78
N MET A 75 -22.38 -13.75 -8.26
CA MET A 75 -21.11 -14.14 -7.65
C MET A 75 -20.88 -13.48 -6.30
N VAL A 76 -21.31 -12.22 -6.09
CA VAL A 76 -21.28 -11.58 -4.76
C VAL A 76 -22.08 -12.40 -3.73
N ARG A 77 -23.28 -12.85 -4.09
CA ARG A 77 -24.10 -13.76 -3.24
C ARG A 77 -23.39 -15.07 -2.98
N ALA A 78 -22.91 -15.75 -4.01
CA ALA A 78 -22.24 -17.04 -3.88
C ALA A 78 -20.99 -16.96 -3.00
N CYS A 79 -20.17 -15.92 -3.17
CA CYS A 79 -18.99 -15.70 -2.34
C CYS A 79 -19.38 -15.40 -0.88
N THR A 80 -20.46 -14.65 -0.65
CA THR A 80 -20.98 -14.37 0.69
C THR A 80 -21.50 -15.65 1.37
N ASP A 81 -22.24 -16.51 0.67
CA ASP A 81 -22.66 -17.82 1.18
C ASP A 81 -21.45 -18.67 1.60
N LYS A 82 -20.48 -18.79 0.70
CA LYS A 82 -19.27 -19.57 0.94
C LYS A 82 -18.43 -19.02 2.10
N ALA A 83 -18.34 -17.70 2.23
CA ALA A 83 -17.67 -17.07 3.37
C ALA A 83 -18.37 -17.45 4.68
N LYS A 84 -19.70 -17.39 4.73
CA LYS A 84 -20.51 -17.77 5.89
C LYS A 84 -20.28 -19.24 6.27
N GLU A 85 -20.34 -20.15 5.31
CA GLU A 85 -20.06 -21.59 5.50
C GLU A 85 -18.65 -21.81 6.07
N ASN A 86 -17.68 -21.02 5.61
CA ASN A 86 -16.28 -21.15 6.02
C ASN A 86 -15.94 -20.41 7.33
N GLY A 87 -16.87 -19.63 7.91
CA GLY A 87 -16.59 -18.76 9.07
C GLY A 87 -15.71 -17.55 8.73
N MET A 88 -15.70 -17.14 7.46
CA MET A 88 -14.98 -16.00 6.92
C MET A 88 -15.88 -14.79 6.70
N ARG A 89 -15.28 -13.64 6.38
CA ARG A 89 -15.98 -12.39 6.05
C ARG A 89 -15.88 -12.08 4.56
N ALA A 90 -16.95 -11.55 3.99
CA ALA A 90 -17.02 -11.11 2.60
C ALA A 90 -17.15 -9.57 2.57
N TYR A 91 -16.07 -8.89 2.23
CA TYR A 91 -16.00 -7.43 2.22
C TYR A 91 -16.42 -6.88 0.86
N LEU A 92 -17.31 -5.88 0.87
CA LEU A 92 -17.77 -5.23 -0.35
C LEU A 92 -16.76 -4.17 -0.80
N TYR A 93 -16.77 -3.88 -2.10
CA TYR A 93 -15.98 -2.83 -2.72
C TYR A 93 -16.91 -1.99 -3.61
N ASP A 94 -16.78 -0.67 -3.58
CA ASP A 94 -17.83 0.24 -4.08
C ASP A 94 -17.65 0.71 -5.53
N GLU A 95 -16.55 0.34 -6.18
CA GLU A 95 -16.16 0.86 -7.49
C GLU A 95 -15.67 -0.23 -8.48
N ASP A 96 -15.72 0.06 -9.77
CA ASP A 96 -14.98 -0.66 -10.81
C ASP A 96 -13.58 -0.04 -10.93
N ARG A 97 -12.59 -0.73 -10.36
CA ARG A 97 -11.25 -0.19 -10.07
C ARG A 97 -11.39 1.00 -9.09
N TRP A 98 -10.66 2.08 -9.33
CA TRP A 98 -10.61 3.27 -8.48
C TRP A 98 -10.34 4.50 -9.38
N PRO A 99 -10.55 5.75 -8.94
CA PRO A 99 -11.08 6.17 -7.64
C PRO A 99 -12.60 6.05 -7.52
N SER A 100 -13.11 5.89 -6.31
CA SER A 100 -14.54 5.76 -6.00
C SER A 100 -15.36 7.03 -6.33
N GLY A 101 -16.57 6.80 -6.83
CA GLY A 101 -17.61 7.81 -7.04
C GLY A 101 -18.21 7.81 -8.44
N THR A 102 -17.66 7.04 -9.38
CA THR A 102 -18.12 6.95 -10.77
C THR A 102 -19.11 5.79 -11.01
N ALA A 103 -19.03 4.74 -10.18
CA ALA A 103 -19.73 3.45 -10.34
C ALA A 103 -19.52 2.86 -11.75
N GLY A 104 -18.27 2.58 -12.12
CA GLY A 104 -17.88 2.07 -13.45
C GLY A 104 -18.23 3.02 -14.59
N GLY A 105 -18.33 4.32 -14.30
CA GLY A 105 -18.75 5.37 -15.21
C GLY A 105 -20.27 5.65 -15.26
N PHE A 106 -21.12 4.86 -14.58
CA PHE A 106 -22.58 5.03 -14.63
C PHE A 106 -23.07 6.40 -14.14
N VAL A 107 -22.41 6.99 -13.14
CA VAL A 107 -22.75 8.34 -12.64
C VAL A 107 -22.45 9.38 -13.72
N THR A 108 -21.25 9.30 -14.30
CA THR A 108 -20.67 10.33 -15.19
C THR A 108 -21.16 10.28 -16.64
N LYS A 109 -21.96 9.27 -17.00
CA LYS A 109 -22.84 9.32 -18.19
C LYS A 109 -23.73 10.57 -18.16
N THR A 110 -24.15 10.99 -16.97
CA THR A 110 -24.83 12.26 -16.76
C THR A 110 -23.79 13.38 -16.77
N LYS A 111 -23.70 14.12 -17.89
CA LYS A 111 -22.64 15.10 -18.17
C LYS A 111 -22.42 16.14 -17.08
N LYS A 112 -23.48 16.66 -16.45
CA LYS A 112 -23.38 17.62 -15.34
C LYS A 112 -22.68 17.09 -14.09
N PHE A 113 -22.60 15.76 -13.90
CA PHE A 113 -21.91 15.13 -12.77
C PHE A 113 -20.43 14.86 -13.04
N ARG A 114 -19.95 15.14 -14.26
CA ARG A 114 -18.52 15.07 -14.58
C ARG A 114 -17.76 16.13 -13.78
N ARG A 115 -16.52 15.79 -13.44
CA ARG A 115 -15.63 16.66 -12.65
C ARG A 115 -15.42 17.99 -13.35
N LYS A 116 -15.49 19.06 -12.57
CA LYS A 116 -15.32 20.43 -13.00
C LYS A 116 -13.99 20.96 -12.49
N ILE A 117 -13.24 21.61 -13.37
CA ILE A 117 -11.99 22.28 -13.07
C ILE A 117 -12.12 23.73 -13.50
N ALA A 118 -11.80 24.67 -12.61
CA ALA A 118 -11.74 26.08 -12.97
C ALA A 118 -10.30 26.43 -13.39
N SER A 119 -10.20 27.27 -14.43
CA SER A 119 -8.96 27.73 -15.04
C SER A 119 -8.81 29.23 -14.83
N PHE A 120 -7.65 29.66 -14.32
CA PHE A 120 -7.24 31.06 -14.30
C PHE A 120 -6.18 31.30 -15.38
N SER A 121 -6.53 32.09 -16.41
CA SER A 121 -5.83 32.08 -17.71
C SER A 121 -5.80 33.46 -18.37
N LYS A 122 -4.84 33.73 -19.26
CA LYS A 122 -4.85 34.95 -20.12
C LYS A 122 -5.82 34.85 -21.29
N ASN A 123 -6.19 33.64 -21.69
CA ASN A 123 -7.04 33.37 -22.86
C ASN A 123 -8.28 32.56 -22.45
N LEU A 124 -9.40 32.82 -23.14
CA LEU A 124 -10.55 31.95 -23.12
C LEU A 124 -10.34 30.78 -24.10
N PRO A 125 -11.00 29.63 -23.87
CA PRO A 125 -11.12 28.61 -24.90
C PRO A 125 -11.95 29.12 -26.08
N ASP A 126 -11.76 28.53 -27.25
CA ASP A 126 -12.44 28.92 -28.49
C ASP A 126 -13.97 28.87 -28.38
N GLU A 127 -14.49 27.93 -27.59
CA GLU A 127 -15.92 27.80 -27.29
C GLU A 127 -16.20 28.04 -25.81
N ILE A 128 -17.09 29.00 -25.52
CA ILE A 128 -17.65 29.28 -24.19
C ILE A 128 -19.17 29.27 -24.29
N TYR A 129 -19.81 28.56 -23.36
CA TYR A 129 -21.26 28.38 -23.30
C TYR A 129 -21.84 29.05 -22.05
N GLU A 130 -23.15 29.28 -22.06
CA GLU A 130 -23.90 29.68 -20.87
C GLU A 130 -23.91 28.54 -19.83
N LYS A 131 -23.82 28.87 -18.53
CA LYS A 131 -23.58 27.88 -17.44
C LYS A 131 -24.52 26.66 -17.49
N ASN A 132 -25.84 26.87 -17.68
CA ASN A 132 -26.80 25.77 -17.72
C ASN A 132 -26.60 24.86 -18.94
N GLU A 133 -26.42 25.44 -20.12
CA GLU A 133 -26.13 24.69 -21.35
C GLU A 133 -24.79 23.95 -21.25
N ALA A 134 -23.79 24.60 -20.65
CA ALA A 134 -22.47 24.05 -20.41
C ALA A 134 -22.49 22.83 -19.50
N LEU A 135 -23.30 22.87 -18.42
CA LEU A 135 -23.51 21.73 -17.51
C LEU A 135 -24.16 20.54 -18.24
N ASP A 136 -25.17 20.80 -19.07
CA ASP A 136 -25.85 19.74 -19.84
C ASP A 136 -24.96 19.11 -20.91
N LYS A 137 -24.10 19.91 -21.54
CA LYS A 137 -23.22 19.46 -22.63
C LYS A 137 -21.81 19.06 -22.19
N ALA A 138 -21.45 19.26 -20.92
CA ALA A 138 -20.09 19.19 -20.39
C ALA A 138 -19.10 20.03 -21.23
N LYS A 139 -19.42 21.32 -21.39
CA LYS A 139 -18.64 22.29 -22.17
C LYS A 139 -18.11 23.43 -21.30
N PRO A 140 -17.08 24.18 -21.72
CA PRO A 140 -16.55 25.27 -20.92
C PRO A 140 -17.54 26.42 -20.74
N TYR A 141 -17.54 27.07 -19.56
CA TYR A 141 -18.33 28.28 -19.29
C TYR A 141 -17.54 29.34 -18.53
N PHE A 142 -17.83 30.60 -18.83
CA PHE A 142 -17.17 31.77 -18.22
C PHE A 142 -17.73 32.07 -16.83
N LEU A 143 -16.85 32.49 -15.90
CA LEU A 143 -17.23 32.97 -14.57
C LEU A 143 -16.93 34.45 -14.36
N SER A 144 -15.69 34.88 -14.65
CA SER A 144 -15.26 36.26 -14.34
C SER A 144 -14.00 36.64 -15.13
N ALA A 145 -13.76 37.95 -15.27
CA ALA A 145 -12.51 38.49 -15.81
C ALA A 145 -11.98 39.59 -14.88
N TYR A 146 -10.67 39.77 -14.87
CA TYR A 146 -9.97 40.69 -13.98
C TYR A 146 -8.95 41.52 -14.75
N ASP A 147 -8.87 42.81 -14.43
CA ASP A 147 -7.77 43.72 -14.73
C ASP A 147 -6.87 43.76 -13.49
N ILE A 148 -5.63 43.27 -13.60
CA ILE A 148 -4.71 43.03 -12.48
C ILE A 148 -3.45 43.87 -12.66
N LYS A 149 -3.13 44.64 -11.63
CA LYS A 149 -1.87 45.39 -11.53
C LYS A 149 -1.00 44.78 -10.43
N LEU A 150 0.22 44.44 -10.81
CA LEU A 150 1.28 44.03 -9.89
C LEU A 150 2.25 45.21 -9.69
N ASP A 151 2.89 45.27 -8.54
CA ASP A 151 4.00 46.18 -8.31
C ASP A 151 5.32 45.66 -8.92
N ASP A 152 6.38 46.46 -8.81
CA ASP A 152 7.68 46.16 -9.41
C ASP A 152 8.34 44.87 -8.85
N ASP A 153 7.90 44.41 -7.67
CA ASP A 153 8.37 43.17 -7.05
C ASP A 153 7.42 41.98 -7.27
N GLY A 154 6.37 42.17 -8.09
CA GLY A 154 5.38 41.15 -8.45
C GLY A 154 4.25 40.94 -7.43
N TYR A 155 4.11 41.80 -6.41
CA TYR A 155 2.99 41.72 -5.47
C TYR A 155 1.72 42.34 -6.06
N LEU A 156 0.56 41.80 -5.69
CA LEU A 156 -0.75 42.32 -6.06
C LEU A 156 -0.94 43.73 -5.48
N GLU A 157 -0.90 44.76 -6.34
CA GLU A 157 -1.10 46.16 -5.95
C GLU A 157 -2.60 46.49 -5.95
N CYS A 158 -3.29 46.20 -7.05
CA CYS A 158 -4.74 46.31 -7.13
C CYS A 158 -5.31 45.45 -8.26
N TYR A 159 -6.61 45.21 -8.22
CA TYR A 159 -7.33 44.54 -9.29
C TYR A 159 -8.76 45.08 -9.39
N LYS A 160 -9.38 44.87 -10.55
CA LYS A 160 -10.79 45.16 -10.78
C LYS A 160 -11.44 44.01 -11.54
N LYS A 161 -12.59 43.55 -11.05
CA LYS A 161 -13.47 42.66 -11.81
C LYS A 161 -14.08 43.41 -13.00
N ILE A 162 -13.92 42.87 -14.19
CA ILE A 162 -14.35 43.45 -15.47
C ILE A 162 -15.21 42.45 -16.24
N GLY A 163 -15.94 42.94 -17.24
CA GLY A 163 -16.71 42.10 -18.16
C GLY A 163 -15.83 41.21 -19.02
N LYS A 164 -16.43 40.14 -19.55
CA LYS A 164 -15.76 39.19 -20.45
C LYS A 164 -15.07 39.91 -21.62
N ASP A 165 -15.76 40.86 -22.24
CA ASP A 165 -15.31 41.54 -23.46
C ASP A 165 -14.66 42.91 -23.18
N ASP A 166 -14.52 43.31 -21.91
CA ASP A 166 -13.90 44.58 -21.53
C ASP A 166 -12.38 44.56 -21.76
N THR A 167 -11.81 45.69 -22.18
CA THR A 167 -10.34 45.85 -22.26
C THR A 167 -9.75 46.12 -20.87
N ALA A 168 -8.74 45.34 -20.47
CA ALA A 168 -7.98 45.61 -19.25
C ALA A 168 -6.96 46.73 -19.49
N LYS A 169 -6.71 47.58 -18.48
CA LYS A 169 -5.64 48.59 -18.52
C LYS A 169 -4.28 47.99 -18.22
N ASN A 170 -4.25 46.93 -17.41
CA ASN A 170 -3.04 46.21 -17.02
C ASN A 170 -3.13 44.76 -17.53
N MET A 171 -2.89 43.75 -16.68
CA MET A 171 -2.95 42.35 -17.06
C MET A 171 -4.39 41.82 -17.01
N LYS A 172 -4.91 41.33 -18.14
CA LYS A 172 -6.20 40.64 -18.18
C LYS A 172 -6.06 39.17 -17.79
N ARG A 173 -6.88 38.68 -16.87
CA ARG A 173 -7.04 37.26 -16.57
C ARG A 173 -8.52 36.87 -16.60
N TYR A 174 -8.81 35.75 -17.22
CA TYR A 174 -10.12 35.09 -17.25
C TYR A 174 -10.17 33.98 -16.22
N PHE A 175 -11.35 33.78 -15.66
CA PHE A 175 -11.71 32.63 -14.86
C PHE A 175 -12.90 31.93 -15.49
N TYR A 176 -12.72 30.66 -15.86
CA TYR A 176 -13.75 29.85 -16.53
C TYR A 176 -13.65 28.40 -16.05
N VAL A 177 -14.72 27.63 -16.21
CA VAL A 177 -14.78 26.22 -15.81
C VAL A 177 -14.83 25.34 -17.05
N PHE A 178 -14.16 24.19 -17.00
CA PHE A 178 -14.27 23.12 -17.99
C PHE A 178 -14.41 21.76 -17.29
N PHE A 179 -14.71 20.72 -18.07
CA PHE A 179 -14.95 19.37 -17.58
C PHE A 179 -13.81 18.44 -17.96
N THR A 180 -13.52 17.46 -17.11
CA THR A 180 -12.55 16.40 -17.45
C THR A 180 -13.01 15.62 -18.69
N ALA A 181 -12.04 15.14 -19.47
CA ALA A 181 -12.31 14.43 -20.72
C ALA A 181 -12.87 13.02 -20.47
N GLU A 182 -13.38 12.39 -21.54
CA GLU A 182 -13.70 10.96 -21.53
C GLU A 182 -12.42 10.14 -21.67
N THR A 183 -12.34 9.01 -20.94
CA THR A 183 -11.14 8.19 -20.90
C THR A 183 -11.49 6.70 -20.77
N GLU A 184 -10.62 5.84 -21.29
CA GLU A 184 -10.77 4.39 -21.18
C GLU A 184 -10.78 3.90 -19.72
N TRP A 185 -10.05 4.58 -18.82
CA TRP A 185 -10.03 4.27 -17.39
C TRP A 185 -11.39 4.37 -16.72
N PHE A 186 -12.20 5.35 -17.10
CA PHE A 186 -13.57 5.50 -16.62
C PHE A 186 -14.58 4.83 -17.57
N ASN A 187 -14.17 3.74 -18.24
CA ASN A 187 -15.02 2.98 -19.15
C ASN A 187 -15.61 3.84 -20.29
N ASN A 188 -14.76 4.69 -20.86
CA ASN A 188 -15.11 5.70 -21.88
C ASN A 188 -16.12 6.75 -21.37
N GLN A 189 -16.15 6.97 -20.05
CA GLN A 189 -16.80 8.10 -19.40
C GLN A 189 -15.72 9.00 -18.77
N SER A 190 -16.07 9.80 -17.76
CA SER A 190 -15.16 10.81 -17.17
C SER A 190 -15.07 10.67 -15.65
N ALA A 191 -14.12 11.36 -15.03
CA ALA A 191 -14.08 11.48 -13.57
C ALA A 191 -15.34 12.18 -13.03
N VAL A 192 -15.69 11.89 -11.78
CA VAL A 192 -16.85 12.49 -11.11
C VAL A 192 -16.49 13.78 -10.34
N ASP A 193 -17.46 14.70 -10.28
CA ASP A 193 -17.45 15.81 -9.33
C ASP A 193 -17.84 15.30 -7.94
N SER A 194 -16.85 14.95 -7.13
CA SER A 194 -17.04 14.41 -5.77
C SER A 194 -17.44 15.47 -4.73
N MET A 195 -17.46 16.76 -5.10
CA MET A 195 -17.96 17.84 -4.26
C MET A 195 -19.45 18.13 -4.51
N ASP A 196 -20.03 17.58 -5.58
CA ASP A 196 -21.43 17.78 -5.94
C ASP A 196 -22.33 16.76 -5.22
N LYS A 197 -23.23 17.27 -4.37
CA LYS A 197 -24.13 16.46 -3.54
C LYS A 197 -25.07 15.59 -4.38
N GLU A 198 -25.49 16.04 -5.56
CA GLU A 198 -26.39 15.29 -6.44
C GLU A 198 -25.64 14.19 -7.20
N ALA A 199 -24.41 14.46 -7.62
CA ALA A 199 -23.52 13.45 -8.19
C ALA A 199 -23.26 12.32 -7.19
N MET A 200 -22.91 12.66 -5.95
CA MET A 200 -22.65 11.65 -4.90
C MET A 200 -23.93 10.93 -4.48
N LYS A 201 -25.08 11.62 -4.42
CA LYS A 201 -26.37 10.95 -4.25
C LYS A 201 -26.60 9.90 -5.34
N LYS A 202 -26.32 10.24 -6.61
CA LYS A 202 -26.46 9.30 -7.74
C LYS A 202 -25.53 8.09 -7.61
N PHE A 203 -24.29 8.28 -7.14
CA PHE A 203 -23.36 7.20 -6.84
C PHE A 203 -23.97 6.23 -5.81
N PHE A 204 -24.41 6.73 -4.67
CA PHE A 204 -25.01 5.90 -3.61
C PHE A 204 -26.31 5.21 -4.05
N ASP A 205 -27.14 5.87 -4.86
CA ASP A 205 -28.40 5.31 -5.40
C ASP A 205 -28.15 4.17 -6.41
N ILE A 206 -26.94 4.05 -6.96
CA ILE A 206 -26.55 2.97 -7.87
C ILE A 206 -25.93 1.80 -7.09
N THR A 207 -24.91 2.09 -6.28
CA THR A 207 -24.05 1.05 -5.71
C THR A 207 -24.70 0.33 -4.51
N LEU A 208 -25.19 1.10 -3.53
CA LEU A 208 -25.67 0.53 -2.27
C LEU A 208 -26.96 -0.30 -2.41
N PRO A 209 -27.98 0.13 -3.19
CA PRO A 209 -29.14 -0.70 -3.45
C PRO A 209 -28.81 -2.01 -4.16
N ALA A 210 -27.85 -2.01 -5.09
CA ALA A 210 -27.44 -3.24 -5.78
C ALA A 210 -26.97 -4.31 -4.78
N TYR A 211 -26.05 -3.94 -3.88
CA TYR A 211 -25.57 -4.83 -2.83
C TYR A 211 -26.66 -5.19 -1.81
N LYS A 212 -27.42 -4.20 -1.31
CA LYS A 212 -28.49 -4.41 -0.33
C LYS A 212 -29.52 -5.42 -0.84
N ASN A 213 -29.93 -5.30 -2.10
CA ASN A 213 -30.92 -6.20 -2.69
C ASN A 213 -30.42 -7.64 -2.80
N LYS A 214 -29.11 -7.86 -2.86
CA LYS A 214 -28.51 -9.17 -3.12
C LYS A 214 -28.01 -9.90 -1.88
N VAL A 215 -27.44 -9.17 -0.92
CA VAL A 215 -26.78 -9.72 0.28
C VAL A 215 -27.09 -8.91 1.55
N GLY A 216 -28.11 -8.04 1.52
CA GLY A 216 -28.47 -7.18 2.66
C GLY A 216 -28.93 -7.95 3.90
N ASP A 217 -29.35 -9.21 3.76
CA ASP A 217 -29.66 -10.13 4.86
C ASP A 217 -28.43 -10.54 5.70
N GLU A 218 -27.23 -10.37 5.13
CA GLU A 218 -25.93 -10.70 5.73
C GLU A 218 -25.13 -9.47 6.16
N PHE A 219 -25.68 -8.26 6.00
CA PHE A 219 -25.08 -7.01 6.47
C PHE A 219 -24.91 -7.00 7.99
N GLY A 220 -23.72 -6.57 8.43
CA GLY A 220 -23.31 -6.56 9.84
C GLY A 220 -22.97 -7.95 10.40
N LYS A 221 -23.07 -9.01 9.59
CA LYS A 221 -22.73 -10.40 9.93
C LYS A 221 -21.53 -10.86 9.10
N THR A 222 -21.78 -11.63 8.04
CA THR A 222 -20.79 -12.12 7.08
C THR A 222 -20.24 -10.96 6.23
N VAL A 223 -21.04 -9.92 6.01
CA VAL A 223 -20.65 -8.70 5.28
C VAL A 223 -20.50 -7.54 6.27
N PRO A 224 -19.29 -7.30 6.82
CA PRO A 224 -19.09 -6.34 7.90
C PRO A 224 -18.94 -4.90 7.40
N SER A 225 -18.44 -4.69 6.19
CA SER A 225 -18.10 -3.35 5.69
C SER A 225 -18.09 -3.26 4.17
N ILE A 226 -18.10 -2.01 3.69
CA ILE A 226 -17.84 -1.65 2.30
C ILE A 226 -16.62 -0.73 2.22
N PHE A 227 -15.76 -1.01 1.25
CA PHE A 227 -14.50 -0.31 0.99
C PHE A 227 -14.69 0.78 -0.06
N THR A 228 -14.12 1.97 0.20
CA THR A 228 -13.98 3.07 -0.76
C THR A 228 -12.50 3.35 -1.03
N ASP A 229 -12.16 3.62 -2.28
CA ASP A 229 -10.78 3.63 -2.76
C ASP A 229 -10.43 4.95 -3.44
N GLU A 230 -9.40 5.61 -2.88
CA GLU A 230 -8.83 6.87 -3.31
C GLU A 230 -9.80 7.96 -3.84
N PRO A 231 -10.96 8.25 -3.21
CA PRO A 231 -11.79 9.36 -3.66
C PRO A 231 -11.00 10.67 -3.55
N CYS A 232 -11.13 11.53 -4.56
CA CYS A 232 -10.43 12.81 -4.63
C CYS A 232 -11.30 13.89 -5.29
N SER A 233 -11.04 15.16 -4.99
CA SER A 233 -11.76 16.29 -5.61
C SER A 233 -10.99 16.95 -6.75
N ALA A 234 -9.79 16.46 -7.08
CA ALA A 234 -8.91 17.02 -8.10
C ALA A 234 -8.26 15.91 -8.95
N PRO A 235 -7.74 16.21 -10.15
CA PRO A 235 -6.94 15.28 -10.93
C PRO A 235 -5.73 14.79 -10.12
N SER A 236 -5.55 13.48 -9.96
CA SER A 236 -4.42 12.88 -9.25
C SER A 236 -3.28 12.48 -10.19
N TRP A 237 -2.08 12.23 -9.63
CA TRP A 237 -0.92 11.71 -10.37
C TRP A 237 -1.18 10.32 -10.99
N SER A 238 -1.97 9.48 -10.32
CA SER A 238 -2.29 8.11 -10.74
C SER A 238 -3.36 8.01 -11.85
N GLY A 239 -3.99 9.13 -12.23
CA GLY A 239 -5.13 9.17 -13.17
C GLY A 239 -4.82 9.56 -14.63
N VAL A 240 -5.82 9.44 -15.51
CA VAL A 240 -5.73 9.75 -16.96
C VAL A 240 -5.63 11.25 -17.26
N ASP A 241 -5.99 12.07 -16.29
CA ASP A 241 -5.87 13.54 -16.35
C ASP A 241 -4.48 14.04 -15.90
N ALA A 242 -3.46 13.17 -15.82
CA ALA A 242 -2.10 13.57 -15.43
C ALA A 242 -1.54 14.72 -16.30
N LYS A 243 -1.99 14.89 -17.56
CA LYS A 243 -1.62 16.03 -18.41
C LYS A 243 -2.13 17.38 -17.87
N LEU A 244 -3.20 17.37 -17.08
CA LEU A 244 -3.70 18.50 -16.30
C LEU A 244 -2.99 18.55 -14.95
N TYR A 245 -1.65 18.36 -14.89
CA TYR A 245 -0.88 18.69 -13.69
C TYR A 245 -1.30 20.09 -13.26
N THR A 246 -2.14 20.15 -12.23
CA THR A 246 -2.85 21.37 -11.87
C THR A 246 -1.84 22.25 -11.18
N ASN A 247 -1.19 23.12 -11.95
CA ASN A 247 -0.48 24.29 -11.42
C ASN A 247 -1.54 25.12 -10.69
N PHE A 248 -1.79 24.84 -9.41
CA PHE A 248 -2.67 25.66 -8.59
C PHE A 248 -1.91 26.87 -8.02
N SER A 249 -0.57 26.85 -8.12
CA SER A 249 0.33 27.98 -7.90
C SER A 249 0.94 28.48 -9.21
N LEU A 250 1.19 29.79 -9.25
CA LEU A 250 1.91 30.47 -10.34
C LEU A 250 3.39 30.10 -10.29
N GLU A 251 3.99 29.66 -11.41
CA GLU A 251 5.45 29.44 -11.48
C GLU A 251 6.23 30.73 -11.20
N ASN A 252 5.66 31.86 -11.64
CA ASN A 252 6.07 33.22 -11.33
C ASN A 252 4.88 34.16 -11.57
N GLU A 253 5.01 35.40 -11.15
CA GLU A 253 3.95 36.41 -11.12
C GLU A 253 3.41 36.78 -12.52
N GLU A 254 4.20 36.57 -13.57
CA GLU A 254 3.85 36.87 -14.96
C GLU A 254 3.40 35.65 -15.77
N SER A 255 3.39 34.46 -15.16
CA SER A 255 3.28 33.16 -15.84
C SER A 255 2.20 33.12 -16.92
N GLU A 256 2.61 32.64 -18.11
CA GLU A 256 1.72 32.41 -19.25
C GLU A 256 0.87 31.15 -19.11
N LYS A 257 1.18 30.28 -18.12
CA LYS A 257 0.49 29.00 -17.96
C LYS A 257 -0.89 29.19 -17.33
N ASN A 258 -1.82 28.33 -17.74
CA ASN A 258 -3.13 28.22 -17.13
C ASN A 258 -2.99 27.58 -15.76
N LEU A 259 -3.65 28.17 -14.76
CA LEU A 259 -3.74 27.58 -13.43
C LEU A 259 -5.05 26.85 -13.27
N PHE A 260 -5.03 25.74 -12.55
CA PHE A 260 -6.19 24.87 -12.40
C PHE A 260 -6.52 24.65 -10.93
N VAL A 261 -7.79 24.87 -10.56
CA VAL A 261 -8.31 24.63 -9.21
C VAL A 261 -9.59 23.80 -9.27
N SER A 262 -9.83 22.97 -8.27
CA SER A 262 -11.07 22.20 -8.16
C SER A 262 -12.28 23.12 -8.08
N TRP A 263 -13.34 22.80 -8.81
CA TRP A 263 -14.59 23.55 -8.77
C TRP A 263 -15.79 22.60 -8.74
N SER A 264 -16.97 23.13 -8.43
CA SER A 264 -18.22 22.38 -8.42
C SER A 264 -19.39 23.25 -8.89
N THR A 265 -20.54 22.63 -9.15
CA THR A 265 -21.74 23.31 -9.71
C THR A 265 -22.18 24.52 -8.90
N HIS A 266 -22.11 24.40 -7.56
CA HIS A 266 -22.62 25.37 -6.59
C HIS A 266 -21.52 25.94 -5.69
N PHE A 267 -20.25 25.92 -6.15
CA PHE A 267 -19.13 26.32 -5.32
C PHE A 267 -19.22 27.77 -4.86
N GLU A 268 -19.59 28.69 -5.77
CA GLU A 268 -19.74 30.12 -5.49
C GLU A 268 -20.80 30.37 -4.41
N ASP A 269 -21.95 29.72 -4.54
CA ASP A 269 -23.10 29.86 -3.64
C ASP A 269 -22.77 29.33 -2.24
N GLU A 270 -22.17 28.14 -2.16
CA GLU A 270 -21.79 27.53 -0.88
C GLU A 270 -20.62 28.29 -0.22
N PHE A 271 -19.66 28.78 -1.00
CA PHE A 271 -18.60 29.64 -0.48
C PHE A 271 -19.18 30.90 0.15
N LYS A 272 -20.06 31.62 -0.56
CA LYS A 272 -20.69 32.84 -0.08
C LYS A 272 -21.51 32.58 1.18
N LYS A 273 -22.23 31.47 1.22
CA LYS A 273 -23.00 31.04 2.39
C LYS A 273 -22.12 30.76 3.61
N MET A 274 -20.96 30.12 3.43
CA MET A 274 -20.04 29.77 4.53
C MET A 274 -19.17 30.94 4.99
N ARG A 275 -18.80 31.87 4.10
CA ARG A 275 -17.81 32.93 4.37
C ARG A 275 -18.36 34.35 4.39
N GLY A 276 -19.57 34.56 3.89
CA GLY A 276 -20.23 35.86 3.88
C GLY A 276 -19.82 36.81 2.76
N TYR A 277 -19.00 36.38 1.80
CA TYR A 277 -18.62 37.17 0.62
C TYR A 277 -18.51 36.30 -0.64
N ASP A 278 -18.64 36.90 -1.82
CA ASP A 278 -18.46 36.20 -3.10
C ASP A 278 -16.97 36.04 -3.41
N ILE A 279 -16.51 34.80 -3.60
CA ILE A 279 -15.11 34.51 -3.95
C ILE A 279 -14.70 35.21 -5.26
N LEU A 280 -15.62 35.33 -6.24
CA LEU A 280 -15.32 35.94 -7.54
C LEU A 280 -15.07 37.44 -7.44
N ASP A 281 -15.43 38.08 -6.34
CA ASP A 281 -15.13 39.51 -6.14
C ASP A 281 -13.69 39.72 -5.66
N ARG A 282 -13.04 38.67 -5.13
CA ARG A 282 -11.68 38.75 -4.55
C ARG A 282 -10.71 37.68 -5.06
N LEU A 283 -11.08 36.96 -6.11
CA LEU A 283 -10.35 35.78 -6.58
C LEU A 283 -8.85 36.02 -6.90
N PRO A 284 -8.39 37.17 -7.42
CA PRO A 284 -6.96 37.41 -7.62
C PRO A 284 -6.12 37.24 -6.34
N GLU A 285 -6.68 37.50 -5.16
CA GLU A 285 -6.00 37.30 -3.87
C GLU A 285 -5.71 35.83 -3.55
N PHE A 286 -6.41 34.89 -4.18
CA PHE A 286 -6.09 33.46 -4.08
C PHE A 286 -4.73 33.17 -4.74
N PHE A 287 -4.55 33.66 -5.97
CA PHE A 287 -3.42 33.30 -6.84
C PHE A 287 -2.16 34.14 -6.60
N TYR A 288 -2.30 35.39 -6.18
CA TYR A 288 -1.18 36.33 -6.00
C TYR A 288 -0.84 36.58 -4.53
N GLN A 289 0.38 37.07 -4.26
CA GLN A 289 0.78 37.55 -2.94
C GLN A 289 0.51 39.05 -2.81
N ASN A 290 0.05 39.49 -1.65
CA ASN A 290 -0.14 40.90 -1.30
C ASN A 290 0.86 41.33 -0.21
N ARG A 291 1.12 42.64 -0.13
CA ARG A 291 2.05 43.21 0.87
C ARG A 291 1.45 43.32 2.27
N ASP A 292 0.12 43.39 2.37
CA ASP A 292 -0.60 43.44 3.64
C ASP A 292 -0.70 42.06 4.34
N LYS A 293 -0.15 41.01 3.71
CA LYS A 293 -0.10 39.64 4.24
C LYS A 293 -1.48 39.08 4.57
N ASN A 294 -2.48 39.41 3.76
CA ASN A 294 -3.85 38.92 3.94
C ASN A 294 -4.13 37.75 3.00
N TYR A 295 -4.05 36.52 3.51
CA TYR A 295 -4.23 35.30 2.72
C TYR A 295 -5.61 34.65 2.95
N LYS A 296 -6.59 35.45 3.39
CA LYS A 296 -7.92 34.98 3.78
C LYS A 296 -8.67 34.26 2.66
N VAL A 297 -8.65 34.79 1.43
CA VAL A 297 -9.36 34.16 0.29
C VAL A 297 -8.79 32.77 0.00
N ARG A 298 -7.46 32.63 0.08
CA ARG A 298 -6.76 31.36 -0.09
C ARG A 298 -7.13 30.36 1.00
N TYR A 299 -7.03 30.78 2.25
CA TYR A 299 -7.44 29.99 3.41
C TYR A 299 -8.90 29.53 3.30
N ASP A 300 -9.82 30.45 3.05
CA ASP A 300 -11.25 30.18 2.96
C ASP A 300 -11.59 29.23 1.79
N TYR A 301 -10.89 29.33 0.64
CA TYR A 301 -11.08 28.41 -0.48
C TYR A 301 -10.80 26.95 -0.09
N PHE A 302 -9.65 26.68 0.53
CA PHE A 302 -9.29 25.32 0.94
C PHE A 302 -10.22 24.79 2.03
N ASP A 303 -10.63 25.63 2.99
CA ASP A 303 -11.56 25.22 4.04
C ASP A 303 -12.96 24.88 3.47
N VAL A 304 -13.50 25.71 2.57
CA VAL A 304 -14.79 25.44 1.89
C VAL A 304 -14.70 24.20 1.00
N ARG A 305 -13.64 24.08 0.20
CA ARG A 305 -13.42 22.92 -0.66
C ARG A 305 -13.36 21.61 0.14
N SER A 306 -12.61 21.60 1.24
CA SER A 306 -12.51 20.45 2.15
C SER A 306 -13.89 20.05 2.67
N GLU A 307 -14.65 21.02 3.19
CA GLU A 307 -15.98 20.75 3.75
C GLU A 307 -17.00 20.29 2.70
N LEU A 308 -16.97 20.86 1.49
CA LEU A 308 -17.83 20.40 0.39
C LEU A 308 -17.53 18.97 -0.01
N PHE A 309 -16.25 18.61 -0.13
CA PHE A 309 -15.88 17.24 -0.49
C PHE A 309 -16.26 16.24 0.63
N VAL A 310 -15.91 16.52 1.89
CA VAL A 310 -16.24 15.65 3.03
C VAL A 310 -17.75 15.47 3.19
N SER A 311 -18.53 16.56 3.10
CA SER A 311 -19.98 16.50 3.31
C SER A 311 -20.75 15.90 2.12
N ALA A 312 -20.27 16.07 0.89
CA ALA A 312 -20.88 15.45 -0.29
C ALA A 312 -20.55 13.95 -0.39
N PHE A 313 -19.33 13.56 -0.01
CA PHE A 313 -18.87 12.17 -0.10
C PHE A 313 -18.99 11.44 1.24
N ALA A 314 -18.04 11.68 2.16
CA ALA A 314 -17.79 10.83 3.32
C ALA A 314 -18.95 10.85 4.35
N ASP A 315 -19.48 12.02 4.70
CA ASP A 315 -20.56 12.12 5.70
C ASP A 315 -21.85 11.45 5.20
N ARG A 316 -22.18 11.64 3.92
CA ARG A 316 -23.35 10.99 3.30
C ARG A 316 -23.18 9.49 3.20
N TYR A 317 -21.98 9.04 2.85
CA TYR A 317 -21.68 7.63 2.77
C TYR A 317 -21.79 6.97 4.14
N LYS A 318 -21.21 7.59 5.17
CA LYS A 318 -21.33 7.14 6.55
C LYS A 318 -22.80 7.01 6.96
N ALA A 319 -23.62 8.03 6.71
CA ALA A 319 -25.04 7.98 7.03
C ALA A 319 -25.74 6.79 6.34
N LYS A 320 -25.42 6.50 5.07
CA LYS A 320 -25.96 5.34 4.36
C LYS A 320 -25.44 4.01 4.88
N CYS A 321 -24.17 3.90 5.24
CA CYS A 321 -23.62 2.69 5.85
C CYS A 321 -24.27 2.40 7.21
N ASP A 322 -24.52 3.44 8.02
CA ASP A 322 -25.23 3.34 9.29
C ASP A 322 -26.68 2.86 9.11
N GLU A 323 -27.40 3.42 8.14
CA GLU A 323 -28.76 2.95 7.77
C GLU A 323 -28.77 1.46 7.37
N LEU A 324 -27.67 0.95 6.82
CA LEU A 324 -27.52 -0.42 6.34
C LEU A 324 -26.91 -1.38 7.38
N GLY A 325 -26.40 -0.88 8.50
CA GLY A 325 -25.75 -1.68 9.54
C GLY A 325 -24.39 -2.25 9.13
N ILE A 326 -23.68 -1.61 8.19
CA ILE A 326 -22.33 -1.98 7.75
C ILE A 326 -21.32 -0.88 8.09
N ALA A 327 -20.07 -1.25 8.33
CA ALA A 327 -19.01 -0.27 8.55
C ALA A 327 -18.56 0.39 7.24
N PHE A 328 -18.33 1.70 7.29
CA PHE A 328 -17.67 2.44 6.22
C PHE A 328 -16.15 2.40 6.43
N THR A 329 -15.41 1.83 5.47
CA THR A 329 -13.95 1.68 5.50
C THR A 329 -13.32 2.07 4.16
N GLY A 330 -12.00 2.27 4.12
CA GLY A 330 -11.27 2.68 2.92
C GLY A 330 -10.21 3.72 3.25
N HIS A 331 -9.55 4.25 2.23
CA HIS A 331 -8.55 5.32 2.37
C HIS A 331 -8.75 6.38 1.29
N LEU A 332 -7.90 7.40 1.32
CA LEU A 332 -8.00 8.58 0.47
C LEU A 332 -6.81 8.63 -0.50
N MET A 333 -6.97 9.43 -1.56
CA MET A 333 -5.89 9.68 -2.52
C MET A 333 -4.82 10.57 -1.88
N GLN A 334 -3.54 10.19 -1.98
CA GLN A 334 -2.37 11.03 -1.65
C GLN A 334 -2.34 11.58 -0.21
N GLU A 335 -2.36 10.67 0.77
CA GLU A 335 -2.44 10.98 2.21
C GLU A 335 -1.10 11.37 2.85
N ASP A 336 0.04 11.16 2.17
CA ASP A 336 1.36 11.12 2.81
C ASP A 336 2.05 12.47 3.02
N GLY A 337 1.77 13.49 2.21
CA GLY A 337 2.37 14.83 2.32
C GLY A 337 1.31 15.93 2.23
N ILE A 338 1.49 17.04 2.94
CA ILE A 338 0.49 18.12 3.00
C ILE A 338 0.33 18.78 1.65
N GLY A 339 1.41 18.93 0.86
CA GLY A 339 1.30 19.52 -0.47
C GLY A 339 0.48 18.71 -1.45
N ILE A 340 0.63 17.38 -1.43
CA ILE A 340 -0.17 16.49 -2.27
C ILE A 340 -1.58 16.30 -1.72
N GLN A 341 -1.78 16.38 -0.40
CA GLN A 341 -3.11 16.46 0.20
C GLN A 341 -3.83 17.75 -0.21
N ALA A 342 -3.18 18.91 -0.11
CA ALA A 342 -3.71 20.21 -0.54
C ALA A 342 -4.24 20.14 -1.98
N ARG A 343 -3.61 19.33 -2.83
CA ARG A 343 -4.09 19.00 -4.17
C ARG A 343 -5.25 18.00 -4.18
N ALA A 344 -5.16 16.82 -3.56
CA ALA A 344 -6.13 15.74 -3.73
C ALA A 344 -7.40 15.89 -2.85
N THR A 345 -7.20 16.05 -1.54
CA THR A 345 -8.24 16.02 -0.49
C THR A 345 -8.42 17.36 0.22
N ALA A 346 -7.50 18.31 -0.01
CA ALA A 346 -7.26 19.53 0.75
C ALA A 346 -6.79 19.32 2.21
N GLU A 347 -7.47 18.47 2.98
CA GLU A 347 -7.09 18.05 4.34
C GLU A 347 -7.61 16.64 4.61
N THR A 348 -6.70 15.68 4.80
CA THR A 348 -7.04 14.25 4.93
C THR A 348 -7.73 13.94 6.27
N MET A 349 -7.23 14.49 7.38
CA MET A 349 -7.77 14.18 8.72
C MET A 349 -9.26 14.51 8.88
N ARG A 350 -9.77 15.51 8.15
CA ARG A 350 -11.18 15.89 8.20
C ARG A 350 -12.11 14.78 7.71
N PHE A 351 -11.68 13.97 6.76
CA PHE A 351 -12.47 12.84 6.24
C PHE A 351 -12.68 11.74 7.27
N TYR A 352 -11.68 11.48 8.12
CA TYR A 352 -11.72 10.38 9.09
C TYR A 352 -12.84 10.54 10.14
N ARG A 353 -13.46 11.71 10.28
CA ARG A 353 -14.68 11.90 11.10
C ARG A 353 -15.81 10.95 10.71
N SER A 354 -15.85 10.57 9.43
CA SER A 354 -16.92 9.75 8.86
C SER A 354 -16.59 8.28 8.71
N PHE A 355 -15.31 7.91 8.62
CA PHE A 355 -14.93 6.49 8.54
C PHE A 355 -15.24 5.75 9.84
N THR A 356 -15.84 4.55 9.72
CA THR A 356 -16.07 3.65 10.86
C THR A 356 -14.80 2.92 11.23
N ILE A 357 -14.07 2.47 10.21
CA ILE A 357 -12.68 1.98 10.30
C ILE A 357 -11.89 2.85 9.31
N PRO A 358 -11.17 3.89 9.78
CA PRO A 358 -10.33 4.69 8.89
C PRO A 358 -9.22 3.83 8.29
N GLY A 359 -8.78 4.15 7.08
CA GLY A 359 -7.74 3.43 6.38
C GLY A 359 -6.64 4.34 5.84
N ILE A 360 -5.54 3.70 5.44
CA ILE A 360 -4.41 4.33 4.76
C ILE A 360 -3.95 3.47 3.58
N ASP A 361 -3.26 4.09 2.63
CA ASP A 361 -2.56 3.39 1.55
C ASP A 361 -1.02 3.47 1.69
N LEU A 362 -0.37 2.31 1.82
CA LEU A 362 1.07 2.19 2.00
C LEU A 362 1.69 1.11 1.07
N LEU A 363 1.91 1.50 -0.18
CA LEU A 363 2.51 0.63 -1.19
C LEU A 363 4.03 0.82 -1.38
N GLY A 364 4.64 -0.08 -2.14
CA GLY A 364 6.04 0.04 -2.59
C GLY A 364 7.07 -0.11 -1.47
N ASP A 365 6.75 -0.88 -0.44
CA ASP A 365 7.61 -1.08 0.75
C ASP A 365 8.07 0.24 1.39
N ARG A 366 7.25 1.30 1.29
CA ARG A 366 7.56 2.61 1.85
C ARG A 366 7.30 2.64 3.35
N VAL A 367 8.09 3.42 4.08
CA VAL A 367 7.88 3.74 5.50
C VAL A 367 7.44 5.20 5.60
N LYS A 368 6.16 5.43 5.92
CA LYS A 368 5.53 6.76 5.98
C LYS A 368 4.72 6.89 7.26
N PHE A 369 5.42 7.20 8.36
CA PHE A 369 4.80 7.28 9.68
C PHE A 369 3.71 8.33 9.76
N GLN A 370 3.91 9.49 9.15
CA GLN A 370 2.97 10.60 9.19
C GLN A 370 1.60 10.24 8.58
N THR A 371 1.57 9.35 7.57
CA THR A 371 0.32 8.80 7.02
C THR A 371 -0.41 7.97 8.08
N ALA A 372 0.27 7.01 8.70
CA ALA A 372 -0.30 6.17 9.74
C ALA A 372 -0.73 6.97 10.97
N LYS A 373 0.07 7.97 11.39
CA LYS A 373 -0.23 8.83 12.53
C LYS A 373 -1.49 9.66 12.32
N GLN A 374 -1.74 10.21 11.13
CA GLN A 374 -2.99 10.94 10.85
C GLN A 374 -4.23 10.07 11.11
N ALA A 375 -4.26 8.86 10.53
CA ALA A 375 -5.38 7.93 10.70
C ALA A 375 -5.48 7.37 12.14
N GLN A 376 -4.35 7.05 12.79
CA GLN A 376 -4.31 6.64 14.19
C GLN A 376 -4.92 7.72 15.10
N SER A 377 -4.58 8.98 14.86
CA SER A 377 -5.06 10.11 15.66
C SER A 377 -6.58 10.21 15.60
N ALA A 378 -7.14 10.14 14.39
CA ALA A 378 -8.58 10.14 14.21
C ALA A 378 -9.23 8.88 14.82
N LYS A 379 -8.67 7.69 14.60
CA LYS A 379 -9.14 6.44 15.23
C LYS A 379 -9.25 6.61 16.75
N ASN A 380 -8.20 7.14 17.38
CA ASN A 380 -8.12 7.32 18.82
C ASN A 380 -9.14 8.35 19.32
N GLN A 381 -9.14 9.56 18.73
CA GLN A 381 -10.02 10.66 19.14
C GLN A 381 -11.51 10.34 18.97
N TYR A 382 -11.89 9.61 17.92
CA TYR A 382 -13.28 9.17 17.68
C TYR A 382 -13.62 7.82 18.34
N GLY A 383 -12.71 7.19 19.07
CA GLY A 383 -12.94 5.90 19.74
C GLY A 383 -13.22 4.74 18.78
N ARG A 384 -12.66 4.76 17.56
CA ARG A 384 -12.87 3.72 16.54
C ARG A 384 -12.19 2.41 16.95
N GLU A 385 -12.81 1.29 16.59
CA GLU A 385 -12.35 -0.04 17.04
C GLU A 385 -11.01 -0.46 16.42
N GLY A 386 -10.67 0.08 15.25
CA GLY A 386 -9.48 -0.28 14.49
C GLY A 386 -9.21 0.75 13.39
N MET A 387 -8.09 0.59 12.70
CA MET A 387 -7.82 1.23 11.42
C MET A 387 -7.25 0.18 10.46
N MET A 388 -7.41 0.40 9.18
CA MET A 388 -6.97 -0.51 8.14
C MET A 388 -5.79 0.04 7.33
N SER A 389 -5.09 -0.83 6.60
CA SER A 389 -4.12 -0.39 5.59
C SER A 389 -4.18 -1.30 4.37
N GLU A 390 -4.25 -0.68 3.18
CA GLU A 390 -3.80 -1.31 1.94
C GLU A 390 -2.27 -1.35 1.96
N LEU A 391 -1.69 -2.51 1.64
CA LEU A 391 -0.24 -2.75 1.76
C LEU A 391 0.22 -3.91 0.86
N TYR A 392 1.54 -4.09 0.72
CA TYR A 392 2.23 -5.02 -0.20
C TYR A 392 2.10 -4.77 -1.70
N GLY A 393 1.23 -3.87 -2.16
CA GLY A 393 1.10 -3.54 -3.58
C GLY A 393 2.37 -2.92 -4.18
N VAL A 394 2.54 -3.07 -5.50
CA VAL A 394 3.67 -2.58 -6.33
C VAL A 394 5.08 -2.97 -5.87
N THR A 395 5.20 -4.03 -5.07
CA THR A 395 6.49 -4.52 -4.55
C THR A 395 7.21 -5.50 -5.47
N SER A 396 6.59 -5.89 -6.59
CA SER A 396 7.09 -6.91 -7.53
C SER A 396 7.03 -8.35 -7.01
N TRP A 397 7.43 -9.31 -7.85
CA TRP A 397 7.30 -10.75 -7.60
C TRP A 397 8.20 -11.29 -6.49
N ASP A 398 9.31 -10.64 -6.19
CA ASP A 398 10.32 -11.08 -5.22
C ASP A 398 10.21 -10.45 -3.83
N PHE A 399 9.06 -9.87 -3.51
CA PHE A 399 8.75 -9.39 -2.17
C PHE A 399 8.52 -10.55 -1.20
N ASP A 400 9.49 -10.82 -0.34
CA ASP A 400 9.52 -12.01 0.52
C ASP A 400 8.84 -11.82 1.90
N PHE A 401 8.81 -12.88 2.70
CA PHE A 401 8.14 -12.87 4.00
C PHE A 401 8.80 -11.97 5.05
N ARG A 402 10.10 -11.70 4.93
CA ARG A 402 10.83 -10.78 5.82
C ARG A 402 10.29 -9.37 5.66
N HIS A 403 10.09 -8.95 4.41
CA HIS A 403 9.52 -7.65 4.10
C HIS A 403 8.02 -7.58 4.41
N HIS A 404 7.26 -8.66 4.17
CA HIS A 404 5.85 -8.71 4.57
C HIS A 404 5.67 -8.48 6.08
N LYS A 405 6.50 -9.15 6.90
CA LYS A 405 6.47 -9.00 8.35
C LYS A 405 6.89 -7.60 8.77
N PHE A 406 8.02 -7.09 8.28
CA PHE A 406 8.48 -5.72 8.60
C PHE A 406 7.43 -4.66 8.28
N GLN A 407 6.88 -4.67 7.05
CA GLN A 407 5.94 -3.64 6.62
C GLN A 407 4.66 -3.65 7.47
N GLY A 408 4.18 -4.82 7.88
CA GLY A 408 3.01 -4.92 8.75
C GLY A 408 3.31 -4.58 10.21
N ASP A 409 4.50 -4.91 10.73
CA ASP A 409 4.88 -4.68 12.13
C ASP A 409 4.92 -3.20 12.48
N TRP A 410 5.62 -2.37 11.69
CA TRP A 410 5.71 -0.94 11.99
C TRP A 410 4.35 -0.26 11.90
N GLN A 411 3.50 -0.70 10.96
CA GLN A 411 2.13 -0.19 10.83
C GLN A 411 1.24 -0.61 12.01
N ALA A 412 1.38 -1.83 12.50
CA ALA A 412 0.64 -2.30 13.68
C ALA A 412 1.07 -1.55 14.95
N ALA A 413 2.36 -1.20 15.07
CA ALA A 413 2.84 -0.31 16.14
C ALA A 413 2.16 1.07 16.07
N LEU A 414 1.85 1.56 14.87
CA LEU A 414 1.08 2.80 14.65
C LEU A 414 -0.43 2.58 14.51
N GLY A 415 -0.95 1.46 15.03
CA GLY A 415 -2.37 1.28 15.28
C GLY A 415 -3.17 0.54 14.21
N VAL A 416 -2.55 0.12 13.10
CA VAL A 416 -3.19 -0.73 12.07
C VAL A 416 -3.55 -2.08 12.68
N THR A 417 -4.83 -2.45 12.59
CA THR A 417 -5.35 -3.73 13.08
C THR A 417 -6.15 -4.51 12.04
N PHE A 418 -6.35 -3.94 10.85
CA PHE A 418 -6.99 -4.64 9.73
C PHE A 418 -6.16 -4.50 8.46
N ARG A 419 -5.46 -5.56 8.07
CA ARG A 419 -4.60 -5.54 6.88
C ARG A 419 -5.40 -5.93 5.65
N VAL A 420 -5.17 -5.20 4.55
CA VAL A 420 -5.69 -5.53 3.22
C VAL A 420 -4.50 -5.75 2.28
N PRO A 421 -3.97 -6.98 2.22
CA PRO A 421 -2.92 -7.33 1.27
C PRO A 421 -3.35 -7.08 -0.19
N HIS A 422 -2.57 -6.26 -0.88
CA HIS A 422 -2.63 -6.05 -2.32
C HIS A 422 -1.56 -6.94 -2.98
N LEU A 423 -1.87 -7.93 -3.83
CA LEU A 423 -3.18 -8.30 -4.39
C LEU A 423 -3.24 -9.82 -4.61
N ALA A 424 -4.43 -10.41 -4.45
CA ALA A 424 -4.71 -11.79 -4.84
C ALA A 424 -5.40 -11.82 -6.21
N PHE A 425 -4.76 -12.41 -7.22
CA PHE A 425 -5.36 -12.49 -8.55
C PHE A 425 -6.41 -13.61 -8.63
N LEU A 426 -7.59 -13.32 -9.18
CA LEU A 426 -8.50 -14.36 -9.64
C LEU A 426 -7.86 -15.11 -10.82
N SER A 427 -7.27 -14.39 -11.75
CA SER A 427 -6.64 -14.94 -12.95
C SER A 427 -5.40 -14.15 -13.37
N MET A 428 -4.45 -14.82 -14.00
CA MET A 428 -3.31 -14.21 -14.70
C MET A 428 -3.60 -13.95 -16.19
N ARG A 429 -4.85 -14.00 -16.66
CA ARG A 429 -5.19 -13.81 -18.07
C ARG A 429 -4.92 -12.38 -18.54
N GLY A 430 -4.24 -12.24 -19.67
CA GLY A 430 -3.96 -10.97 -20.33
C GLY A 430 -3.32 -9.94 -19.39
N GLU A 431 -3.82 -8.70 -19.45
CA GLU A 431 -3.33 -7.59 -18.61
C GLU A 431 -3.49 -7.83 -17.10
N GLY A 432 -4.35 -8.78 -16.68
CA GLY A 432 -4.58 -9.11 -15.28
C GLY A 432 -3.30 -9.54 -14.54
N LYS A 433 -2.37 -10.25 -15.20
CA LYS A 433 -1.09 -10.67 -14.55
C LYS A 433 -0.10 -9.54 -14.28
N ARG A 434 -0.33 -8.37 -14.88
CA ARG A 434 0.52 -7.18 -14.78
C ARG A 434 -0.13 -6.08 -13.93
N ASP A 435 -1.32 -6.34 -13.41
CA ASP A 435 -2.09 -5.44 -12.56
C ASP A 435 -1.44 -5.33 -11.16
N TYR A 436 -0.39 -4.50 -11.08
CA TYR A 436 0.35 -4.18 -9.84
C TYR A 436 0.84 -5.44 -9.07
N PRO A 437 1.65 -6.32 -9.70
CA PRO A 437 2.11 -7.60 -9.15
C PRO A 437 3.04 -7.46 -7.92
N ALA A 438 3.25 -8.52 -7.11
CA ALA A 438 2.89 -9.94 -7.31
C ALA A 438 1.45 -10.35 -6.94
N SER A 439 1.02 -11.52 -7.44
CA SER A 439 -0.11 -12.23 -6.82
C SER A 439 0.36 -12.89 -5.52
N ILE A 440 -0.37 -12.70 -4.42
CA ILE A 440 -0.13 -13.46 -3.18
C ILE A 440 -0.87 -14.81 -3.16
N ASN A 441 -1.70 -15.10 -4.16
CA ASN A 441 -2.59 -16.26 -4.22
C ASN A 441 -1.89 -17.50 -4.82
N TYR A 442 -2.64 -18.56 -5.14
CA TYR A 442 -2.15 -19.88 -5.58
C TYR A 442 -1.16 -19.89 -6.77
N GLN A 443 -1.03 -18.78 -7.51
CA GLN A 443 -0.02 -18.63 -8.55
C GLN A 443 1.41 -18.50 -7.98
N SER A 444 1.53 -18.04 -6.73
CA SER A 444 2.77 -17.99 -5.97
C SER A 444 3.02 -19.33 -5.26
N PRO A 445 4.21 -19.94 -5.39
CA PRO A 445 4.44 -21.31 -4.91
C PRO A 445 4.57 -21.41 -3.38
N TRP A 446 4.61 -20.27 -2.68
CA TRP A 446 4.64 -20.14 -1.22
C TRP A 446 3.29 -19.83 -0.57
N TYR A 447 2.20 -19.74 -1.34
CA TYR A 447 0.92 -19.24 -0.81
C TYR A 447 0.41 -20.05 0.39
N GLU A 448 0.64 -21.36 0.44
CA GLU A 448 0.22 -22.22 1.58
C GLU A 448 1.02 -21.97 2.86
N GLU A 449 2.18 -21.31 2.77
CA GLU A 449 3.01 -20.95 3.93
C GLU A 449 2.67 -19.56 4.49
N TYR A 450 1.75 -18.82 3.85
CA TYR A 450 1.30 -17.50 4.31
C TYR A 450 0.73 -17.46 5.75
N PRO A 451 0.24 -18.56 6.37
CA PRO A 451 -0.08 -18.56 7.79
C PRO A 451 1.08 -18.13 8.70
N LEU A 452 2.35 -18.26 8.26
CA LEU A 452 3.51 -17.74 8.99
C LEU A 452 3.43 -16.21 9.21
N ILE A 453 2.86 -15.48 8.25
CA ILE A 453 2.64 -14.04 8.32
C ILE A 453 1.27 -13.73 8.94
N GLU A 454 0.21 -14.37 8.44
CA GLU A 454 -1.15 -14.00 8.85
C GLU A 454 -1.46 -14.35 10.30
N ASN A 455 -0.97 -15.49 10.81
CA ASN A 455 -1.17 -15.82 12.22
C ASN A 455 -0.49 -14.81 13.14
N HIS A 456 0.71 -14.34 12.83
CA HIS A 456 1.41 -13.30 13.60
C HIS A 456 0.54 -12.07 13.83
N PHE A 457 0.01 -11.51 12.74
CA PHE A 457 -0.85 -10.32 12.83
C PHE A 457 -2.20 -10.62 13.47
N ALA A 458 -2.77 -11.79 13.23
CA ALA A 458 -4.02 -12.19 13.86
C ALA A 458 -3.88 -12.27 15.39
N ARG A 459 -2.79 -12.86 15.89
CA ARG A 459 -2.49 -12.94 17.33
C ARG A 459 -2.28 -11.55 17.91
N LEU A 460 -1.50 -10.71 17.22
CA LEU A 460 -1.28 -9.33 17.61
C LEU A 460 -2.59 -8.54 17.74
N ASN A 461 -3.51 -8.70 16.79
CA ASN A 461 -4.80 -8.01 16.78
C ASN A 461 -5.72 -8.41 17.93
N THR A 462 -5.57 -9.62 18.50
CA THR A 462 -6.31 -9.99 19.71
C THR A 462 -5.97 -9.11 20.91
N ALA A 463 -4.76 -8.54 20.96
CA ALA A 463 -4.32 -7.60 21.99
C ALA A 463 -4.54 -6.13 21.57
N LEU A 464 -4.17 -5.76 20.34
CA LEU A 464 -4.15 -4.35 19.89
C LEU A 464 -5.53 -3.72 19.66
N THR A 465 -6.60 -4.52 19.65
CA THR A 465 -7.98 -4.04 19.51
C THR A 465 -8.70 -3.84 20.86
N ARG A 466 -8.08 -4.27 21.96
CA ARG A 466 -8.65 -4.24 23.31
C ARG A 466 -8.33 -2.94 24.04
N GLY A 467 -9.11 -2.58 25.05
CA GLY A 467 -8.81 -1.46 25.94
C GLY A 467 -8.71 -0.10 25.24
N LYS A 468 -8.02 0.86 25.87
CA LYS A 468 -7.82 2.23 25.37
C LYS A 468 -6.33 2.53 25.10
N PRO A 469 -5.99 3.21 23.99
CA PRO A 469 -4.63 3.64 23.73
C PRO A 469 -4.13 4.63 24.81
N ILE A 470 -2.84 4.58 25.13
CA ILE A 470 -2.17 5.53 26.03
C ILE A 470 -1.27 6.42 25.18
N VAL A 471 -1.75 7.63 24.87
CA VAL A 471 -1.03 8.67 24.12
C VAL A 471 -1.09 9.96 24.93
N ARG A 472 0.06 10.58 25.21
CA ARG A 472 0.16 11.74 26.12
C ARG A 472 0.39 13.07 25.42
N VAL A 473 0.74 13.05 24.14
CA VAL A 473 1.11 14.26 23.39
C VAL A 473 0.14 14.46 22.24
N GLY A 474 -0.43 15.67 22.14
CA GLY A 474 -1.16 16.14 20.97
C GLY A 474 -0.28 17.05 20.12
N VAL A 475 -0.38 17.00 18.80
CA VAL A 475 0.37 17.87 17.88
C VAL A 475 -0.61 18.55 16.93
N VAL A 476 -0.67 19.88 16.89
CA VAL A 476 -1.56 20.58 15.95
C VAL A 476 -1.14 20.32 14.52
N HIS A 477 -2.08 19.88 13.68
CA HIS A 477 -1.80 19.49 12.30
C HIS A 477 -1.52 20.73 11.42
N PRO A 478 -0.43 20.76 10.63
CA PRO A 478 0.03 21.95 9.91
C PRO A 478 -0.71 22.29 8.60
N ALA A 479 -1.76 21.54 8.21
CA ALA A 479 -2.43 21.69 6.91
C ALA A 479 -2.85 23.14 6.59
N GLU A 480 -3.40 23.85 7.57
CA GLU A 480 -3.91 25.21 7.37
C GLU A 480 -2.78 26.24 7.17
N SER A 481 -1.60 25.95 7.72
CA SER A 481 -0.39 26.72 7.45
C SER A 481 0.13 26.50 6.04
N TYR A 482 -0.03 25.30 5.48
CA TYR A 482 0.31 25.05 4.08
C TYR A 482 -0.59 25.88 3.15
N TRP A 483 -1.90 25.94 3.45
CA TRP A 483 -2.88 26.67 2.63
C TRP A 483 -2.54 28.15 2.45
N VAL A 484 -2.13 28.85 3.52
CA VAL A 484 -1.77 30.28 3.42
C VAL A 484 -0.53 30.51 2.55
N ASN A 485 0.29 29.48 2.31
CA ASN A 485 1.48 29.51 1.46
C ASN A 485 1.24 28.94 0.04
N CYS A 486 0.00 28.69 -0.40
CA CYS A 486 -0.30 28.29 -1.79
C CYS A 486 -0.35 29.49 -2.77
N GLY A 487 0.62 30.42 -2.70
CA GLY A 487 0.79 31.54 -3.63
C GLY A 487 1.72 31.21 -4.80
N PRO A 488 2.31 32.21 -5.50
CA PRO A 488 3.33 31.99 -6.52
C PRO A 488 4.57 31.29 -5.97
N ASP A 489 5.15 30.39 -6.76
CA ASP A 489 6.29 29.53 -6.40
C ASP A 489 7.52 30.36 -6.03
N THR A 490 7.80 31.43 -6.80
CA THR A 490 8.88 32.42 -6.55
C THR A 490 8.86 33.02 -5.15
N LYS A 491 7.71 33.05 -4.48
CA LYS A 491 7.52 33.66 -3.16
C LYS A 491 7.21 32.66 -2.05
N THR A 492 6.67 31.48 -2.39
CA THR A 492 6.03 30.60 -1.39
C THR A 492 6.43 29.12 -1.50
N LEU A 493 7.15 28.70 -2.55
CA LEU A 493 7.57 27.30 -2.69
C LEU A 493 8.44 26.84 -1.51
N LEU A 494 9.45 27.63 -1.13
CA LEU A 494 10.34 27.29 -0.02
C LEU A 494 9.58 27.13 1.31
N ALA A 495 8.57 27.95 1.56
CA ALA A 495 7.74 27.83 2.76
C ALA A 495 6.87 26.57 2.75
N ARG A 496 6.34 26.19 1.59
CA ARG A 496 5.59 24.93 1.43
C ARG A 496 6.48 23.70 1.62
N ASP A 497 7.67 23.71 1.01
CA ASP A 497 8.66 22.64 1.16
C ASP A 497 9.13 22.51 2.62
N GLU A 498 9.33 23.63 3.31
CA GLU A 498 9.65 23.65 4.74
C GLU A 498 8.52 23.02 5.58
N ILE A 499 7.26 23.38 5.34
CA ILE A 499 6.12 22.82 6.08
C ILE A 499 6.00 21.30 5.87
N ASP A 500 6.16 20.81 4.64
CA ASP A 500 6.14 19.37 4.34
C ASP A 500 7.33 18.64 5.00
N ALA A 501 8.53 19.23 4.96
CA ALA A 501 9.70 18.68 5.63
C ALA A 501 9.53 18.67 7.15
N ASP A 502 8.97 19.73 7.73
CA ASP A 502 8.73 19.87 9.17
C ASP A 502 7.68 18.88 9.68
N PHE A 503 6.67 18.57 8.87
CA PHE A 503 5.68 17.54 9.16
C PHE A 503 6.30 16.14 9.29
N LEU A 504 7.22 15.81 8.38
CA LEU A 504 8.03 14.59 8.47
C LEU A 504 8.98 14.63 9.67
N LYS A 505 9.62 15.79 9.90
CA LYS A 505 10.63 15.98 10.93
C LYS A 505 10.03 15.80 12.33
N ILE A 506 8.92 16.46 12.66
CA ILE A 506 8.29 16.33 13.99
C ILE A 506 7.84 14.89 14.26
N THR A 507 7.28 14.23 13.24
CA THR A 507 6.87 12.82 13.34
C THR A 507 8.05 11.92 13.67
N ASN A 508 9.17 12.10 12.96
CA ASN A 508 10.38 11.31 13.19
C ASN A 508 11.03 11.62 14.55
N ILE A 509 11.13 12.89 14.96
CA ILE A 509 11.70 13.30 16.26
C ILE A 509 10.98 12.57 17.40
N LEU A 510 9.64 12.60 17.39
CA LEU A 510 8.84 12.02 18.46
C LEU A 510 8.92 10.48 18.46
N LEU A 511 8.72 9.83 17.31
CA LEU A 511 8.71 8.37 17.24
C LEU A 511 10.08 7.75 17.50
N LYS A 512 11.17 8.34 16.99
CA LYS A 512 12.55 7.85 17.23
C LYS A 512 12.94 7.92 18.70
N ASN A 513 12.32 8.81 19.47
CA ASN A 513 12.59 9.01 20.90
C ASN A 513 11.55 8.35 21.82
N ASN A 514 10.76 7.41 21.30
CA ASN A 514 9.70 6.70 22.02
C ASN A 514 8.64 7.63 22.65
N ILE A 515 8.24 8.68 21.92
CA ILE A 515 7.13 9.54 22.30
C ILE A 515 5.99 9.33 21.30
N ASP A 516 5.01 8.51 21.68
CA ASP A 516 3.78 8.37 20.89
C ASP A 516 2.91 9.63 21.04
N PHE A 517 2.26 10.03 19.94
CA PHE A 517 1.50 11.28 19.85
C PHE A 517 0.28 11.14 18.95
N ASP A 518 -0.70 12.04 19.04
CA ASP A 518 -1.77 12.15 18.05
C ASP A 518 -1.76 13.56 17.42
N PHE A 519 -1.99 13.65 16.11
CA PHE A 519 -2.30 14.90 15.44
C PHE A 519 -3.69 15.43 15.81
N ILE A 520 -3.83 16.74 15.88
CA ILE A 520 -5.09 17.45 16.16
C ILE A 520 -5.49 18.22 14.91
N CYS A 521 -6.61 17.82 14.31
CA CYS A 521 -7.25 18.53 13.21
C CYS A 521 -7.96 19.78 13.75
N GLU A 522 -7.51 20.97 13.35
CA GLU A 522 -8.06 22.24 13.84
C GLU A 522 -9.55 22.40 13.54
N ALA A 523 -10.00 21.93 12.37
CA ALA A 523 -11.39 22.07 11.94
C ALA A 523 -12.38 21.23 12.77
N GLU A 524 -11.94 20.07 13.27
CA GLU A 524 -12.77 19.19 14.11
C GLU A 524 -12.61 19.47 15.61
N LEU A 525 -11.52 20.14 16.01
CA LEU A 525 -11.22 20.44 17.42
C LEU A 525 -12.39 21.12 18.16
N PRO A 526 -13.10 22.14 17.65
CA PRO A 526 -14.22 22.74 18.37
C PRO A 526 -15.35 21.77 18.73
N LYS A 527 -15.56 20.73 17.90
CA LYS A 527 -16.59 19.71 18.14
C LYS A 527 -16.11 18.67 19.15
N LEU A 528 -14.83 18.34 19.13
CA LEU A 528 -14.22 17.28 19.94
C LEU A 528 -13.69 17.74 21.30
N TYR A 529 -13.29 19.02 21.43
CA TYR A 529 -12.67 19.55 22.63
C TYR A 529 -13.63 19.58 23.82
N ARG A 530 -13.16 19.15 24.98
CA ARG A 530 -13.86 19.28 26.27
C ARG A 530 -12.88 19.78 27.31
N GLU A 531 -13.29 20.73 28.15
CA GLU A 531 -12.46 21.20 29.27
C GLU A 531 -12.27 20.06 30.29
N ASN A 532 -11.02 19.80 30.72
CA ASN A 532 -10.69 18.66 31.59
C ASN A 532 -9.46 18.91 32.49
N GLY A 533 -9.53 19.94 33.33
CA GLY A 533 -8.44 20.29 34.26
C GLY A 533 -7.10 20.45 33.53
N LYS A 534 -6.07 19.72 33.99
CA LYS A 534 -4.70 19.79 33.44
C LYS A 534 -4.47 19.01 32.14
N ASN A 535 -5.46 18.26 31.65
CA ASN A 535 -5.34 17.47 30.43
C ASN A 535 -6.15 18.09 29.30
N PHE A 536 -5.57 18.08 28.09
CA PHE A 536 -6.23 18.52 26.87
C PHE A 536 -7.08 17.37 26.30
N LYS A 537 -8.40 17.44 26.48
CA LYS A 537 -9.30 16.37 26.05
C LYS A 537 -9.87 16.63 24.65
N VAL A 538 -9.63 15.68 23.74
CA VAL A 538 -10.13 15.69 22.35
C VAL A 538 -10.84 14.38 22.09
N GLY A 539 -12.17 14.42 22.07
CA GLY A 539 -13.00 13.23 21.95
C GLY A 539 -12.73 12.23 23.08
N GLU A 540 -12.32 11.01 22.72
CA GLU A 540 -11.99 9.93 23.65
C GLU A 540 -10.57 9.98 24.22
N MET A 541 -9.74 10.91 23.75
CA MET A 541 -8.32 11.02 24.13
C MET A 541 -8.05 12.19 25.08
N GLU A 542 -7.02 12.03 25.91
CA GLU A 542 -6.58 13.02 26.89
C GLU A 542 -5.06 13.18 26.82
N TYR A 543 -4.60 14.37 26.43
CA TYR A 543 -3.18 14.69 26.26
C TYR A 543 -2.68 15.54 27.44
N SER A 544 -1.49 15.23 27.93
CA SER A 544 -0.82 15.98 28.99
C SER A 544 -0.01 17.17 28.46
N ALA A 545 0.38 17.12 27.17
CA ALA A 545 1.04 18.22 26.48
C ALA A 545 0.48 18.39 25.05
N VAL A 546 0.41 19.64 24.58
CA VAL A 546 0.07 19.97 23.19
C VAL A 546 1.22 20.73 22.55
N ILE A 547 1.68 20.26 21.40
CA ILE A 547 2.73 20.90 20.61
C ILE A 547 2.08 21.69 19.48
N LEU A 548 2.44 22.98 19.39
CA LEU A 548 2.35 23.75 18.17
C LEU A 548 3.68 23.54 17.42
N PRO A 549 3.72 22.71 16.35
CA PRO A 549 4.93 22.58 15.56
C PRO A 549 5.19 23.90 14.81
N ASN A 550 6.21 23.95 13.95
CA ASN A 550 6.67 25.17 13.25
C ASN A 550 5.64 25.73 12.22
N ILE A 551 4.44 26.09 12.67
CA ILE A 551 3.26 26.47 11.90
C ILE A 551 3.13 27.98 11.75
N HIS A 552 2.43 28.43 10.71
CA HIS A 552 2.26 29.84 10.36
C HIS A 552 0.90 30.38 10.83
N SER A 553 -0.16 29.60 10.63
CA SER A 553 -1.55 29.99 10.87
C SER A 553 -2.20 29.07 11.88
N LEU A 554 -3.12 29.62 12.67
CA LEU A 554 -4.04 28.90 13.53
C LEU A 554 -5.48 29.29 13.22
N ARG A 555 -6.43 28.43 13.54
CA ARG A 555 -7.83 28.87 13.67
C ARG A 555 -8.01 29.75 14.89
N LYS A 556 -8.89 30.73 14.78
CA LYS A 556 -9.31 31.53 15.94
C LYS A 556 -9.80 30.64 17.08
N SER A 557 -10.61 29.62 16.77
CA SER A 557 -11.13 28.67 17.77
C SER A 557 -10.03 27.83 18.41
N THR A 558 -9.03 27.39 17.65
CA THR A 558 -7.88 26.64 18.20
C THR A 558 -7.10 27.50 19.17
N LEU A 559 -6.80 28.75 18.81
CA LEU A 559 -6.10 29.68 19.70
C LEU A 559 -6.86 29.88 21.01
N GLU A 560 -8.17 30.18 20.95
CA GLU A 560 -9.00 30.36 22.15
C GLU A 560 -9.02 29.14 23.07
N ILE A 561 -9.04 27.93 22.48
CA ILE A 561 -8.98 26.66 23.23
C ILE A 561 -7.60 26.47 23.89
N LEU A 562 -6.51 26.71 23.16
CA LEU A 562 -5.15 26.55 23.68
C LEU A 562 -4.83 27.55 24.80
N GLN A 563 -5.29 28.79 24.68
CA GLN A 563 -5.12 29.80 25.73
C GLN A 563 -5.81 29.41 27.04
N LYS A 564 -6.99 28.81 26.95
CA LYS A 564 -7.66 28.28 28.14
C LYS A 564 -6.85 27.15 28.76
N PHE A 565 -6.36 26.23 27.94
CA PHE A 565 -5.59 25.08 28.41
C PHE A 565 -4.23 25.47 29.00
N SER A 566 -3.52 26.45 28.43
CA SER A 566 -2.18 26.86 28.87
C SER A 566 -2.14 27.43 30.29
N SER A 567 -3.29 27.80 30.87
CA SER A 567 -3.38 28.27 32.25
C SER A 567 -3.05 27.18 33.29
N ASP A 568 -3.39 25.92 33.01
CA ASP A 568 -3.23 24.79 33.93
C ASP A 568 -2.49 23.58 33.32
N GLY A 569 -2.31 23.59 31.99
CA GLY A 569 -1.70 22.53 31.20
C GLY A 569 -0.45 22.96 30.43
N LYS A 570 0.12 22.03 29.65
CA LYS A 570 1.40 22.23 28.96
C LYS A 570 1.21 22.46 27.46
N VAL A 571 1.45 23.69 27.00
CA VAL A 571 1.49 24.04 25.58
C VAL A 571 2.93 24.38 25.19
N ILE A 572 3.46 23.69 24.18
CA ILE A 572 4.82 23.84 23.69
C ILE A 572 4.77 24.46 22.29
N VAL A 573 5.37 25.63 22.12
CA VAL A 573 5.60 26.27 20.83
C VAL A 573 6.99 25.87 20.34
N ALA A 574 7.05 24.98 19.35
CA ALA A 574 8.30 24.45 18.83
C ALA A 574 8.67 25.15 17.51
N GLY A 575 9.74 25.96 17.54
CA GLY A 575 10.16 26.77 16.41
C GLY A 575 9.50 28.14 16.40
N ARG A 576 8.96 28.56 15.24
CA ARG A 576 8.35 29.87 15.08
C ARG A 576 6.98 29.94 15.78
N THR A 577 6.69 31.07 16.41
CA THR A 577 5.33 31.37 16.88
C THR A 577 4.44 31.71 15.67
N PRO A 578 3.19 31.20 15.61
CA PRO A 578 2.27 31.53 14.52
C PRO A 578 1.99 33.04 14.45
N GLU A 579 1.77 33.55 13.24
CA GLU A 579 1.54 34.99 12.98
C GLU A 579 0.18 35.27 12.32
N TYR A 580 -0.54 34.21 11.91
CA TYR A 580 -1.80 34.32 11.19
C TYR A 580 -2.95 33.66 11.96
N ILE A 581 -4.13 34.26 11.88
CA ILE A 581 -5.40 33.70 12.35
C ILE A 581 -6.38 33.66 11.19
N ASP A 582 -6.91 32.47 10.89
CA ASP A 582 -7.84 32.23 9.77
C ASP A 582 -7.32 32.83 8.43
N GLY A 583 -6.00 32.76 8.22
CA GLY A 583 -5.32 33.28 7.03
C GLY A 583 -5.00 34.79 7.03
N THR A 584 -5.26 35.52 8.11
CA THR A 584 -4.97 36.96 8.22
C THR A 584 -3.91 37.22 9.29
N TYR A 585 -2.94 38.10 8.98
CA TYR A 585 -1.90 38.48 9.94
C TYR A 585 -2.52 39.07 11.22
N CYS A 586 -2.07 38.59 12.39
CA CYS A 586 -2.55 39.02 13.69
C CYS A 586 -1.36 39.11 14.67
N ALA A 587 -0.95 40.33 15.00
CA ALA A 587 0.20 40.57 15.88
C ALA A 587 -0.02 40.01 17.31
N ASP A 588 -1.26 40.03 17.79
CA ASP A 588 -1.66 39.60 19.13
C ASP A 588 -1.40 38.10 19.39
N VAL A 589 -1.22 37.27 18.35
CA VAL A 589 -0.98 35.81 18.52
C VAL A 589 0.26 35.56 19.38
N LYS A 590 1.32 36.36 19.19
CA LYS A 590 2.56 36.24 19.97
C LYS A 590 2.33 36.55 21.45
N GLU A 591 1.59 37.61 21.75
CA GLU A 591 1.24 37.98 23.13
C GLU A 591 0.35 36.90 23.77
N LYS A 592 -0.61 36.37 23.01
CA LYS A 592 -1.55 35.34 23.45
C LYS A 592 -0.93 33.99 23.76
N LEU A 593 0.25 33.70 23.21
CA LEU A 593 1.02 32.47 23.44
C LEU A 593 2.29 32.72 24.25
N ALA A 594 2.50 33.93 24.79
CA ALA A 594 3.75 34.32 25.45
C ALA A 594 4.05 33.50 26.72
N GLU A 595 3.01 33.03 27.40
CA GLU A 595 3.13 32.19 28.61
C GLU A 595 3.36 30.70 28.31
N CYS A 596 3.31 30.29 27.04
CA CYS A 596 3.60 28.92 26.62
C CYS A 596 5.11 28.63 26.63
N GLU A 597 5.48 27.36 26.75
CA GLU A 597 6.88 26.93 26.70
C GLU A 597 7.40 27.03 25.26
N ASN A 598 8.45 27.82 25.02
CA ASN A 598 9.03 28.01 23.69
C ASN A 598 10.33 27.21 23.57
N VAL A 599 10.44 26.38 22.53
CA VAL A 599 11.61 25.51 22.29
C VAL A 599 12.10 25.57 20.84
N THR A 600 13.33 25.14 20.59
CA THR A 600 13.85 24.98 19.23
C THR A 600 13.13 23.84 18.50
N PHE A 601 12.94 23.97 17.18
CA PHE A 601 12.32 22.93 16.35
C PHE A 601 13.31 21.83 15.96
N ASP A 602 13.86 21.17 16.98
CA ASP A 602 14.81 20.07 16.87
C ASP A 602 14.72 19.15 18.11
N GLU A 603 15.46 18.04 18.07
CA GLU A 603 15.47 17.06 19.16
C GLU A 603 15.93 17.67 20.51
N CYS A 604 16.89 18.59 20.47
CA CYS A 604 17.44 19.25 21.66
C CYS A 604 16.42 20.11 22.39
N GLY A 605 15.50 20.74 21.66
CA GLY A 605 14.40 21.52 22.25
C GLY A 605 13.21 20.66 22.65
N ILE A 606 12.74 19.80 21.74
CA ILE A 606 11.47 19.10 21.89
C ILE A 606 11.54 17.97 22.92
N ILE A 607 12.61 17.18 22.93
CA ILE A 607 12.69 15.97 23.77
C ILE A 607 12.75 16.29 25.26
N PRO A 608 13.59 17.22 25.75
CA PRO A 608 13.61 17.58 27.16
C PRO A 608 12.27 18.13 27.66
N ALA A 609 11.56 18.89 26.82
CA ALA A 609 10.25 19.45 27.13
C ALA A 609 9.14 18.38 27.24
N LEU A 610 9.41 17.12 26.90
CA LEU A 610 8.43 16.03 26.94
C LEU A 610 8.86 14.86 27.85
N GLU A 611 10.00 14.96 28.54
CA GLU A 611 10.53 13.86 29.36
C GLU A 611 9.60 13.50 30.51
N ASP A 612 8.91 14.48 31.10
CA ASP A 612 7.95 14.34 32.19
C ASP A 612 6.66 13.59 31.78
N VAL A 613 6.32 13.59 30.49
CA VAL A 613 5.13 12.94 29.95
C VAL A 613 5.43 11.65 29.18
N ARG A 614 6.70 11.20 29.13
CA ARG A 614 7.10 9.97 28.44
C ARG A 614 6.66 8.71 29.20
N GLU A 615 5.92 7.83 28.53
CA GLU A 615 5.39 6.58 29.11
C GLU A 615 6.31 5.37 28.96
N VAL A 616 7.03 5.29 27.84
CA VAL A 616 7.89 4.16 27.48
C VAL A 616 9.25 4.70 27.04
N LYS A 617 10.33 4.03 27.47
CA LYS A 617 11.68 4.28 26.99
C LYS A 617 12.33 2.96 26.61
N ILE A 618 12.92 2.90 25.43
CA ILE A 618 13.59 1.72 24.88
C ILE A 618 15.05 2.11 24.60
N ASP A 619 15.95 1.67 25.46
CA ASP A 619 17.39 1.89 25.29
C ASP A 619 18.04 0.64 24.67
N ILE A 620 18.98 0.82 23.73
CA ILE A 620 19.79 -0.26 23.16
C ILE A 620 21.12 -0.31 23.92
N PHE A 621 21.53 -1.48 24.38
CA PHE A 621 22.85 -1.69 24.96
C PHE A 621 23.51 -2.94 24.39
N ASP A 622 24.36 -2.77 23.37
CA ASP A 622 25.09 -3.91 22.81
C ASP A 622 26.30 -4.25 23.69
N ILE A 623 26.40 -5.52 24.12
CA ILE A 623 27.67 -6.12 24.52
C ILE A 623 28.17 -6.87 23.28
N LEU A 624 29.11 -6.29 22.54
CA LEU A 624 29.73 -7.00 21.42
C LEU A 624 30.52 -8.21 21.98
N PRO A 625 30.46 -9.40 21.36
CA PRO A 625 31.20 -10.59 21.80
C PRO A 625 32.73 -10.40 21.88
N SER A 626 33.28 -9.35 21.25
CA SER A 626 34.70 -8.98 21.28
C SER A 626 35.09 -8.01 22.40
N GLY A 627 34.14 -7.51 23.21
CA GLY A 627 34.43 -6.49 24.23
C GLY A 627 34.84 -5.12 23.67
N GLU A 628 34.84 -4.93 22.35
CA GLU A 628 35.04 -3.63 21.72
C GLU A 628 33.70 -2.97 21.46
N TYR A 629 33.43 -1.85 22.14
CA TYR A 629 32.34 -0.96 21.76
C TYR A 629 32.66 -0.35 20.38
N LYS A 630 32.06 -0.86 19.31
CA LYS A 630 31.78 0.01 18.17
C LYS A 630 30.51 0.79 18.48
N THR A 631 30.68 1.93 19.16
CA THR A 631 29.81 3.08 18.93
C THR A 631 30.11 3.61 17.52
N GLU A 632 29.81 2.84 16.48
CA GLU A 632 29.46 3.45 15.20
C GLU A 632 27.99 3.84 15.34
N ASN A 633 27.82 5.02 15.93
CA ASN A 633 26.70 5.91 15.68
C ASN A 633 26.56 6.10 14.16
N THR A 634 26.01 5.13 13.43
CA THR A 634 25.24 5.44 12.24
C THR A 634 23.88 5.89 12.77
N THR A 635 23.80 7.18 13.06
CA THR A 635 22.66 7.93 13.59
C THR A 635 21.42 7.92 12.69
N PHE A 636 21.26 6.92 11.81
CA PHE A 636 20.14 6.88 10.87
C PHE A 636 19.26 5.61 10.87
N ASP A 637 19.67 4.42 11.34
CA ASP A 637 18.88 3.20 10.99
C ASP A 637 18.63 2.14 12.08
N ASN A 638 18.55 2.46 13.38
CA ASN A 638 18.13 1.48 14.41
C ASN A 638 17.34 2.13 15.55
N PHE A 639 16.03 2.27 15.40
CA PHE A 639 15.13 2.71 16.48
C PHE A 639 13.86 1.88 16.53
N TYR A 640 13.18 1.94 17.66
CA TYR A 640 11.97 1.19 17.93
C TYR A 640 10.77 2.11 18.12
N ILE A 641 9.64 1.72 17.55
CA ILE A 641 8.35 2.36 17.76
C ILE A 641 7.42 1.40 18.47
N TYR A 642 6.35 1.92 19.08
CA TYR A 642 5.48 1.09 19.90
C TYR A 642 4.01 1.47 19.84
N ASN A 643 3.14 0.51 20.20
CA ASN A 643 1.75 0.73 20.57
C ASN A 643 1.55 0.40 22.06
N LEU A 644 1.06 1.36 22.86
CA LEU A 644 0.77 1.15 24.28
C LEU A 644 -0.73 1.30 24.54
N ARG A 645 -1.34 0.30 25.21
CA ARG A 645 -2.77 0.29 25.50
C ARG A 645 -3.04 -0.10 26.95
N ALA A 646 -3.94 0.61 27.62
CA ALA A 646 -4.51 0.22 28.90
C ALA A 646 -5.64 -0.79 28.66
N ASP A 647 -5.57 -1.96 29.29
CA ASP A 647 -6.61 -3.00 29.21
C ASP A 647 -6.81 -3.64 30.59
N ASN A 648 -7.97 -3.37 31.18
CA ASN A 648 -8.33 -3.65 32.56
C ASN A 648 -7.31 -3.08 33.57
N ASN A 649 -6.74 -3.92 34.43
CA ASN A 649 -5.73 -3.55 35.43
C ASN A 649 -4.29 -3.59 34.89
N GLY A 650 -4.09 -3.78 33.58
CA GLY A 650 -2.77 -3.92 32.96
C GLY A 650 -2.57 -3.08 31.71
N LYS A 651 -1.41 -3.25 31.07
CA LYS A 651 -1.05 -2.63 29.78
C LYS A 651 -0.64 -3.69 28.76
N TRP A 652 -0.95 -3.45 27.50
CA TRP A 652 -0.34 -4.12 26.35
C TRP A 652 0.70 -3.18 25.74
N LEU A 653 1.89 -3.69 25.48
CA LEU A 653 2.96 -2.97 24.79
C LEU A 653 3.43 -3.81 23.61
N PHE A 654 3.24 -3.30 22.40
CA PHE A 654 3.81 -3.88 21.19
C PHE A 654 4.98 -3.01 20.69
N ILE A 655 6.13 -3.62 20.43
CA ILE A 655 7.34 -2.95 19.95
C ILE A 655 7.71 -3.50 18.57
N ALA A 656 7.99 -2.61 17.63
CA ALA A 656 8.43 -2.94 16.28
C ALA A 656 9.65 -2.08 15.87
N HIS A 657 10.40 -2.57 14.89
CA HIS A 657 11.46 -1.80 14.26
C HIS A 657 10.88 -0.63 13.45
N GLY A 658 11.47 0.55 13.60
CA GLY A 658 11.12 1.76 12.83
C GLY A 658 11.97 1.96 11.58
N ALA A 659 12.91 1.08 11.28
CA ALA A 659 13.79 1.19 10.11
C ALA A 659 13.96 -0.19 9.46
N LYS A 660 14.21 -0.21 8.14
CA LYS A 660 14.52 -1.44 7.42
C LYS A 660 15.89 -1.96 7.86
N HIS A 661 16.07 -3.28 7.76
CA HIS A 661 17.33 -3.94 8.08
C HIS A 661 17.93 -4.61 6.86
N ASP A 662 19.25 -4.78 6.90
CA ASP A 662 19.92 -5.77 6.06
C ASP A 662 19.58 -7.17 6.60
N TYR A 663 18.78 -7.92 5.83
CA TYR A 663 18.40 -9.29 6.16
C TYR A 663 19.48 -10.32 5.87
N ASP A 664 20.50 -9.98 5.07
CA ASP A 664 21.63 -10.88 4.83
C ASP A 664 22.66 -10.77 5.97
N PHE A 665 22.76 -9.62 6.64
CA PHE A 665 23.72 -9.35 7.73
C PHE A 665 23.07 -8.66 8.92
N CYS A 666 22.38 -9.44 9.77
CA CYS A 666 21.71 -8.92 10.96
C CYS A 666 22.35 -9.39 12.27
N PHE A 667 22.19 -8.57 13.31
CA PHE A 667 22.66 -8.83 14.67
C PHE A 667 21.51 -8.63 15.66
N ALA A 668 21.46 -9.47 16.69
CA ALA A 668 20.53 -9.28 17.80
C ALA A 668 20.93 -8.05 18.62
N LYS A 669 19.94 -7.34 19.16
CA LYS A 669 20.11 -6.16 20.02
C LYS A 669 19.56 -6.44 21.41
N ASN A 670 20.29 -6.04 22.46
CA ASN A 670 19.73 -6.06 23.80
C ASN A 670 18.98 -4.74 24.06
N LEU A 671 17.70 -4.86 24.39
CA LEU A 671 16.81 -3.76 24.69
C LEU A 671 16.62 -3.69 26.19
N LYS A 672 16.71 -2.48 26.73
CA LYS A 672 16.23 -2.13 28.07
C LYS A 672 14.93 -1.37 27.93
N ILE A 673 13.82 -1.99 28.32
CA ILE A 673 12.47 -1.45 28.17
C ILE A 673 12.02 -0.93 29.53
N THR A 674 11.74 0.36 29.63
CA THR A 674 11.25 1.02 30.85
C THR A 674 9.83 1.52 30.63
N VAL A 675 8.90 1.13 31.50
CA VAL A 675 7.48 1.53 31.45
C VAL A 675 7.05 2.13 32.79
N ASN A 676 6.32 3.24 32.76
CA ASN A 676 5.78 3.87 33.98
C ASN A 676 4.73 2.97 34.66
N GLY A 677 4.88 2.79 35.97
CA GLY A 677 4.08 1.91 36.84
C GLY A 677 4.80 0.59 37.17
N GLU A 678 4.33 -0.10 38.22
CA GLU A 678 4.88 -1.37 38.70
C GLU A 678 3.97 -2.52 38.27
N TYR A 679 4.51 -3.43 37.44
CA TYR A 679 3.79 -4.54 36.84
C TYR A 679 4.67 -5.79 36.70
N SER A 680 4.08 -6.97 36.78
CA SER A 680 4.73 -8.18 36.25
C SER A 680 4.69 -8.18 34.72
N VAL A 681 5.68 -8.80 34.07
CA VAL A 681 5.82 -8.80 32.61
C VAL A 681 5.79 -10.20 32.03
N LYS A 682 4.97 -10.40 30.99
CA LYS A 682 4.94 -11.61 30.16
C LYS A 682 5.16 -11.27 28.70
N VAL A 683 5.81 -12.16 27.97
CA VAL A 683 5.88 -12.11 26.50
C VAL A 683 4.82 -13.02 25.90
N TYR A 684 4.14 -12.50 24.89
CA TYR A 684 3.16 -13.21 24.08
C TYR A 684 3.77 -13.40 22.70
N ASN A 685 4.31 -14.58 22.43
CA ASN A 685 4.98 -14.86 21.15
C ASN A 685 3.93 -14.99 20.04
N THR A 686 3.86 -13.99 19.17
CA THR A 686 2.86 -13.93 18.10
C THR A 686 3.15 -14.89 16.94
N LEU A 687 4.38 -15.39 16.78
CA LEU A 687 4.73 -16.35 15.74
C LEU A 687 4.20 -17.75 16.05
N ASN A 688 4.32 -18.22 17.30
CA ASN A 688 3.95 -19.58 17.69
C ASN A 688 2.75 -19.67 18.65
N GLY A 689 2.38 -18.58 19.33
CA GLY A 689 1.28 -18.55 20.31
C GLY A 689 1.68 -18.85 21.75
N GLU A 690 2.97 -19.07 22.03
CA GLU A 690 3.46 -19.35 23.39
C GLU A 690 3.46 -18.09 24.26
N ILE A 691 3.23 -18.29 25.56
CA ILE A 691 3.26 -17.22 26.58
C ILE A 691 4.28 -17.61 27.64
N SER A 692 5.19 -16.70 27.98
CA SER A 692 6.21 -16.93 29.00
C SER A 692 6.49 -15.68 29.84
N ASP A 693 6.99 -15.89 31.06
CA ASP A 693 7.38 -14.80 31.95
C ASP A 693 8.69 -14.15 31.48
N VAL A 694 8.79 -12.83 31.64
CA VAL A 694 10.00 -12.05 31.32
C VAL A 694 10.59 -11.51 32.64
N PRO A 695 11.88 -11.68 32.92
CA PRO A 695 12.54 -11.08 34.08
C PRO A 695 12.39 -9.54 34.11
N PHE A 696 12.06 -8.99 35.27
CA PHE A 696 11.80 -7.56 35.45
C PHE A 696 12.22 -7.05 36.83
N GLU A 697 12.49 -5.74 36.93
CA GLU A 697 12.76 -5.02 38.18
C GLU A 697 11.86 -3.79 38.34
N TYR A 698 11.55 -3.44 39.59
CA TYR A 698 10.88 -2.19 39.96
C TYR A 698 11.90 -1.15 40.39
N LYS A 699 11.83 0.04 39.81
CA LYS A 699 12.70 1.17 40.18
C LYS A 699 11.96 2.49 40.04
N ASN A 700 11.84 3.23 41.14
CA ASN A 700 11.22 4.55 41.19
C ASN A 700 9.80 4.58 40.58
N GLY A 701 8.95 3.59 40.87
CA GLY A 701 7.60 3.50 40.31
C GLY A 701 7.56 3.13 38.81
N LYS A 702 8.63 2.55 38.27
CA LYS A 702 8.72 2.06 36.88
C LYS A 702 9.08 0.58 36.85
N THR A 703 8.62 -0.11 35.82
CA THR A 703 9.00 -1.49 35.50
C THR A 703 10.09 -1.47 34.43
N ILE A 704 11.17 -2.20 34.66
CA ILE A 704 12.29 -2.33 33.72
C ILE A 704 12.45 -3.82 33.38
N CYS A 705 12.48 -4.16 32.09
CA CYS A 705 12.85 -5.51 31.63
C CYS A 705 13.88 -5.42 30.50
N ASN A 706 14.69 -6.48 30.39
CA ASN A 706 15.65 -6.62 29.29
C ASN A 706 15.15 -7.68 28.31
N TYR A 707 15.37 -7.46 27.01
CA TYR A 707 14.97 -8.42 25.97
C TYR A 707 15.94 -8.40 24.80
N VAL A 708 16.21 -9.56 24.20
CA VAL A 708 17.04 -9.69 23.00
C VAL A 708 16.14 -9.71 21.77
N LEU A 709 16.31 -8.75 20.86
CA LEU A 709 15.47 -8.61 19.66
C LEU A 709 16.31 -8.70 18.38
N ASN A 710 15.95 -9.59 17.46
CA ASN A 710 16.60 -9.73 16.15
C ASN A 710 15.96 -8.79 15.10
N ALA A 711 16.63 -8.60 13.97
CA ALA A 711 16.21 -7.69 12.88
C ALA A 711 14.84 -8.02 12.25
N SER A 712 14.36 -9.26 12.37
CA SER A 712 13.02 -9.66 11.88
C SER A 712 11.99 -9.80 13.01
N ASP A 713 12.36 -9.56 14.26
CA ASP A 713 11.49 -9.73 15.41
C ASP A 713 10.62 -8.51 15.68
N SER A 714 9.51 -8.74 16.34
CA SER A 714 8.68 -7.74 17.00
C SER A 714 8.21 -8.33 18.32
N LEU A 715 7.88 -7.49 19.30
CA LEU A 715 7.68 -7.94 20.69
C LEU A 715 6.33 -7.49 21.22
N LEU A 716 5.49 -8.44 21.64
CA LEU A 716 4.23 -8.17 22.35
C LEU A 716 4.38 -8.54 23.82
N LEU A 717 4.26 -7.54 24.70
CA LEU A 717 4.36 -7.67 26.14
C LEU A 717 3.03 -7.38 26.83
N ARG A 718 2.73 -8.16 27.86
CA ARG A 718 1.63 -7.93 28.79
C ARG A 718 2.20 -7.49 30.14
N TYR A 719 1.80 -6.31 30.59
CA TYR A 719 2.11 -5.76 31.90
C TYR A 719 0.88 -5.91 32.80
N GLU A 720 0.99 -6.65 33.90
CA GLU A 720 -0.11 -6.93 34.83
C GLU A 720 0.17 -6.38 36.22
N LYS A 721 -0.81 -5.71 36.83
CA LYS A 721 -0.68 -5.28 38.24
C LYS A 721 -0.77 -6.51 39.14
N THR A 722 0.35 -6.85 39.78
CA THR A 722 0.47 -7.95 40.73
C THR A 722 1.45 -7.58 41.84
N ASP A 723 1.34 -8.24 43.01
CA ASP A 723 2.33 -8.13 44.10
C ASP A 723 3.56 -9.06 43.87
N ALA A 724 3.80 -9.47 42.62
CA ALA A 724 4.85 -10.44 42.30
C ALA A 724 6.24 -9.83 42.59
N PRO A 725 7.16 -10.58 43.24
CA PRO A 725 8.51 -10.10 43.48
C PRO A 725 9.29 -9.99 42.15
N SER A 726 10.29 -9.09 42.12
CA SER A 726 11.20 -8.95 40.97
C SER A 726 11.86 -10.29 40.64
N ILE A 727 11.81 -10.70 39.38
CA ILE A 727 12.44 -11.93 38.90
C ILE A 727 13.78 -11.54 38.27
N LYS A 728 14.88 -12.04 38.83
CA LYS A 728 16.23 -11.85 38.26
C LYS A 728 16.54 -12.93 37.25
N ASP A 729 17.27 -12.55 36.19
CA ASP A 729 17.68 -13.44 35.11
C ASP A 729 18.37 -14.70 35.64
N ASN A 730 17.88 -15.87 35.21
CA ASN A 730 18.65 -17.08 35.21
C ASN A 730 19.36 -17.15 33.86
N VAL A 731 20.64 -16.74 33.84
CA VAL A 731 21.47 -16.83 32.63
C VAL A 731 21.53 -18.30 32.21
N ALA A 732 21.00 -18.61 31.01
CA ALA A 732 21.16 -19.92 30.40
C ALA A 732 22.66 -20.20 30.25
N LYS A 733 23.11 -21.37 30.71
CA LYS A 733 24.50 -21.78 30.50
C LYS A 733 24.73 -21.94 28.99
N PRO A 734 25.80 -21.40 28.42
CA PRO A 734 26.12 -21.60 27.01
C PRO A 734 26.30 -23.11 26.75
N GLN A 735 25.67 -23.61 25.68
CA GLN A 735 25.93 -24.96 25.19
C GLN A 735 27.33 -25.02 24.59
N ASN A 736 28.08 -26.10 24.88
CA ASN A 736 29.42 -26.30 24.34
C ASN A 736 29.32 -26.62 22.83
N LYS A 737 29.78 -25.68 21.98
CA LYS A 737 29.93 -25.91 20.54
C LYS A 737 31.07 -26.89 20.29
N LEU A 738 30.78 -27.99 19.61
CA LEU A 738 31.77 -29.00 19.22
C LEU A 738 32.47 -28.60 17.91
N TYR A 739 31.72 -28.46 16.82
CA TYR A 739 32.25 -28.06 15.50
C TYR A 739 31.14 -27.52 14.57
N LEU A 740 31.51 -27.08 13.38
CA LEU A 740 30.64 -26.55 12.32
C LEU A 740 30.87 -27.34 11.03
N PHE A 741 29.80 -27.79 10.37
CA PHE A 741 29.92 -28.41 9.04
C PHE A 741 30.21 -27.37 7.95
N SER A 742 31.04 -27.74 6.97
CA SER A 742 31.30 -26.97 5.75
C SER A 742 30.58 -27.61 4.57
N LEU A 743 29.51 -26.97 4.08
CA LEU A 743 28.67 -27.46 2.98
C LEU A 743 29.09 -26.83 1.63
N THR A 744 30.35 -26.99 1.23
CA THR A 744 30.89 -26.35 0.01
C THR A 744 30.78 -27.17 -1.26
N ASP A 745 30.47 -28.46 -1.15
CA ASP A 745 30.39 -29.37 -2.29
C ASP A 745 29.07 -29.23 -3.07
N ALA A 746 29.05 -29.77 -4.29
CA ALA A 746 27.84 -29.86 -5.09
C ALA A 746 26.83 -30.82 -4.42
N VAL A 747 25.58 -30.39 -4.33
CA VAL A 747 24.48 -31.11 -3.70
C VAL A 747 23.47 -31.62 -4.71
N ASP A 748 22.80 -32.70 -4.34
CA ASP A 748 21.64 -33.19 -5.06
C ASP A 748 20.47 -32.22 -4.87
N TYR A 749 19.57 -32.15 -5.84
CA TYR A 749 18.43 -31.24 -5.77
C TYR A 749 17.21 -31.74 -6.54
N THR A 750 16.05 -31.21 -6.18
CA THR A 750 14.79 -31.48 -6.88
C THR A 750 14.01 -30.20 -7.16
N LEU A 751 13.32 -30.16 -8.30
CA LEU A 751 12.40 -29.09 -8.67
C LEU A 751 10.97 -29.55 -8.41
N ALA A 752 10.16 -28.72 -7.75
CA ALA A 752 8.74 -29.03 -7.51
C ALA A 752 7.88 -28.95 -8.78
N GLU A 753 8.42 -28.29 -9.81
CA GLU A 753 7.79 -28.06 -11.11
C GLU A 753 8.84 -28.25 -12.21
N PRO A 754 8.44 -28.54 -13.46
CA PRO A 754 9.36 -28.59 -14.58
C PRO A 754 10.15 -27.28 -14.74
N ASN A 755 11.37 -27.36 -15.28
CA ASN A 755 12.09 -26.16 -15.70
C ASN A 755 11.41 -25.55 -16.93
N ILE A 756 11.67 -24.26 -17.18
CA ILE A 756 10.98 -23.51 -18.21
C ILE A 756 11.94 -22.89 -19.21
N TYR A 757 11.48 -22.84 -20.46
CA TYR A 757 11.99 -21.97 -21.51
C TYR A 757 10.87 -20.98 -21.87
N ILE A 758 11.19 -19.69 -21.91
CA ILE A 758 10.23 -18.62 -22.21
C ILE A 758 10.27 -18.30 -23.71
N ALA A 759 9.12 -18.44 -24.37
CA ALA A 759 8.90 -18.02 -25.75
C ALA A 759 8.12 -16.70 -25.75
N ASP A 760 8.82 -15.58 -25.76
CA ASP A 760 8.24 -14.23 -25.71
C ASP A 760 8.59 -13.36 -26.93
N LYS A 761 9.46 -13.81 -27.85
CA LYS A 761 9.77 -13.11 -29.11
C LYS A 761 9.28 -13.90 -30.31
N PHE A 762 8.59 -13.24 -31.23
CA PHE A 762 7.96 -13.90 -32.37
C PHE A 762 8.18 -13.12 -33.67
N ASP A 763 8.34 -13.85 -34.77
CA ASP A 763 7.92 -13.36 -36.08
C ASP A 763 6.39 -13.40 -36.11
N ALA A 764 5.75 -12.29 -36.47
CA ALA A 764 4.29 -12.19 -36.46
C ALA A 764 3.75 -11.79 -37.82
N TYR A 765 2.66 -12.43 -38.23
CA TYR A 765 1.95 -12.18 -39.48
C TYR A 765 0.48 -11.87 -39.18
N LEU A 766 -0.05 -10.82 -39.83
CA LEU A 766 -1.44 -10.41 -39.78
C LEU A 766 -2.04 -10.63 -41.16
N ASP A 767 -3.03 -11.51 -41.26
CA ASP A 767 -3.70 -11.89 -42.50
C ASP A 767 -2.72 -12.28 -43.63
N GLY A 768 -1.64 -12.97 -43.26
CA GLY A 768 -0.58 -13.44 -44.15
C GLY A 768 0.58 -12.45 -44.38
N GLU A 769 0.41 -11.18 -44.03
CA GLU A 769 1.43 -10.14 -44.18
C GLU A 769 2.33 -10.05 -42.95
N LYS A 770 3.65 -9.90 -43.12
CA LYS A 770 4.60 -9.83 -42.00
C LYS A 770 4.42 -8.51 -41.23
N ALA A 771 3.96 -8.59 -39.98
CA ALA A 771 3.71 -7.46 -39.10
C ALA A 771 4.89 -7.17 -38.14
N ALA A 772 5.63 -8.21 -37.74
CA ALA A 772 6.80 -8.07 -36.88
C ALA A 772 7.84 -9.16 -37.16
N GLU A 773 9.10 -8.87 -36.85
CA GLU A 773 10.23 -9.80 -36.96
C GLU A 773 10.94 -9.87 -35.62
N ASN A 774 11.09 -11.09 -35.09
CA ASN A 774 11.74 -11.39 -33.81
C ASN A 774 11.45 -10.35 -32.70
N THR A 775 10.18 -9.97 -32.53
CA THR A 775 9.77 -8.87 -31.65
C THR A 775 9.12 -9.44 -30.40
N GLU A 776 9.38 -8.83 -29.23
CA GLU A 776 8.72 -9.22 -27.97
C GLU A 776 7.17 -9.09 -28.06
N ILE A 777 6.48 -10.04 -27.44
CA ILE A 777 5.07 -10.34 -27.68
C ILE A 777 4.10 -9.21 -27.33
N LEU A 778 4.35 -8.44 -26.26
CA LEU A 778 3.50 -7.29 -25.94
C LEU A 778 3.65 -6.17 -26.98
N ARG A 779 4.84 -5.99 -27.56
CA ARG A 779 5.04 -5.09 -28.70
C ARG A 779 4.40 -5.62 -29.97
N VAL A 780 4.36 -6.93 -30.16
CA VAL A 780 3.61 -7.55 -31.27
C VAL A 780 2.12 -7.24 -31.12
N ASP A 781 1.54 -7.40 -29.92
CA ASP A 781 0.13 -7.03 -29.64
C ASP A 781 -0.12 -5.55 -29.95
N ASP A 782 0.76 -4.65 -29.48
CA ASP A 782 0.64 -3.21 -29.71
C ASP A 782 0.65 -2.86 -31.21
N LYS A 783 1.54 -3.49 -31.98
CA LYS A 783 1.65 -3.30 -33.44
C LYS A 783 0.39 -3.80 -34.14
N ILE A 784 -0.05 -5.03 -33.84
CA ILE A 784 -1.25 -5.62 -34.47
C ILE A 784 -2.49 -4.78 -34.16
N ARG A 785 -2.69 -4.39 -32.90
CA ARG A 785 -3.81 -3.52 -32.50
C ARG A 785 -3.80 -2.20 -33.26
N THR A 786 -2.63 -1.57 -33.39
CA THR A 786 -2.48 -0.33 -34.16
C THR A 786 -2.87 -0.52 -35.63
N LEU A 787 -2.44 -1.62 -36.26
CA LEU A 787 -2.75 -1.92 -37.67
C LEU A 787 -4.25 -2.14 -37.93
N ILE A 788 -4.97 -2.74 -36.97
CA ILE A 788 -6.42 -2.99 -37.11
C ILE A 788 -7.30 -1.85 -36.58
N GLY A 789 -6.70 -0.73 -36.13
CA GLY A 789 -7.43 0.44 -35.63
C GLY A 789 -7.99 0.28 -34.21
N GLU A 790 -7.39 -0.60 -33.40
CA GLU A 790 -7.76 -0.89 -32.03
C GLU A 790 -6.82 -0.18 -31.03
N PRO A 791 -7.31 0.34 -29.89
CA PRO A 791 -6.43 1.00 -28.91
C PRO A 791 -5.42 0.03 -28.30
N VAL A 792 -4.20 0.47 -28.03
CA VAL A 792 -3.18 -0.37 -27.38
C VAL A 792 -3.61 -0.79 -25.98
N ARG A 793 -3.36 -2.05 -25.60
CA ARG A 793 -3.63 -2.55 -24.24
C ARG A 793 -2.67 -1.95 -23.22
N GLY A 794 -3.14 -1.87 -21.99
CA GLY A 794 -2.32 -1.57 -20.83
C GLY A 794 -3.16 -1.40 -19.59
N GLY A 795 -2.51 -1.07 -18.48
CA GLY A 795 -3.16 -0.92 -17.18
C GLY A 795 -4.26 0.14 -17.09
N ARG A 796 -4.57 0.88 -18.17
CA ARG A 796 -5.63 1.91 -18.21
C ARG A 796 -6.73 1.67 -19.24
N TYR A 797 -6.75 0.49 -19.85
CA TYR A 797 -7.73 0.13 -20.86
C TYR A 797 -9.16 0.06 -20.30
N ALA A 798 -10.17 0.27 -21.15
CA ALA A 798 -11.57 0.14 -20.76
C ALA A 798 -11.89 -1.32 -20.45
N GLN A 799 -12.73 -1.59 -19.43
CA GLN A 799 -12.98 -2.96 -19.04
C GLN A 799 -13.61 -3.77 -20.19
N PRO A 800 -13.24 -5.05 -20.38
CA PRO A 800 -13.78 -5.88 -21.44
C PRO A 800 -15.31 -5.98 -21.48
N TRP A 801 -15.99 -5.82 -20.34
CA TRP A 801 -17.46 -5.82 -20.27
C TRP A 801 -18.12 -4.63 -21.01
N THR A 802 -17.39 -3.52 -21.18
CA THR A 802 -17.90 -2.30 -21.85
C THR A 802 -17.96 -2.44 -23.37
N LYS A 803 -17.16 -3.35 -23.94
CA LYS A 803 -17.06 -3.55 -25.38
C LYS A 803 -17.96 -4.69 -25.82
N LYS A 804 -18.84 -4.40 -26.79
CA LYS A 804 -19.53 -5.43 -27.57
C LYS A 804 -18.57 -5.97 -28.62
N PHE A 805 -18.63 -7.28 -28.86
CA PHE A 805 -17.91 -7.89 -29.97
C PHE A 805 -18.48 -7.34 -31.29
N ASP A 806 -17.62 -6.79 -32.14
CA ASP A 806 -18.01 -6.16 -33.40
C ASP A 806 -18.09 -7.16 -34.58
N GLY A 807 -17.82 -8.43 -34.32
CA GLY A 807 -17.84 -9.51 -35.32
C GLY A 807 -16.54 -9.67 -36.11
N ARG A 808 -15.60 -8.73 -36.02
CA ARG A 808 -14.35 -8.78 -36.80
C ARG A 808 -13.40 -9.82 -36.22
N THR A 809 -12.80 -10.59 -37.11
CA THR A 809 -11.77 -11.60 -36.78
C THR A 809 -10.65 -11.45 -37.79
N TYR A 810 -9.42 -11.46 -37.29
CA TYR A 810 -8.18 -11.38 -38.06
C TYR A 810 -7.38 -12.65 -37.85
N ASN A 811 -6.65 -13.11 -38.85
CA ASN A 811 -5.74 -14.25 -38.68
C ASN A 811 -4.39 -13.74 -38.21
N VAL A 812 -3.96 -14.16 -37.01
CA VAL A 812 -2.62 -13.87 -36.51
C VAL A 812 -1.82 -15.16 -36.45
N LYS A 813 -0.71 -15.20 -37.18
CA LYS A 813 0.28 -16.28 -37.12
C LYS A 813 1.52 -15.79 -36.39
N LEU A 814 1.91 -16.51 -35.34
CA LEU A 814 3.14 -16.29 -34.59
C LEU A 814 4.11 -17.43 -34.87
N VAL A 815 5.38 -17.12 -35.09
CA VAL A 815 6.45 -18.10 -35.31
C VAL A 815 7.59 -17.82 -34.35
N HIS A 816 7.87 -18.78 -33.48
CA HIS A 816 8.99 -18.76 -32.55
C HIS A 816 10.04 -19.80 -32.96
N LYS A 817 11.28 -19.36 -33.14
CA LYS A 817 12.42 -20.23 -33.45
C LYS A 817 13.35 -20.24 -32.25
N PHE A 818 13.81 -21.43 -31.88
CA PHE A 818 14.72 -21.59 -30.74
C PHE A 818 15.72 -22.72 -30.96
N GLU A 819 16.84 -22.64 -30.25
CA GLU A 819 17.95 -23.60 -30.38
C GLU A 819 18.02 -24.54 -29.18
N SER A 820 18.29 -25.82 -29.46
CA SER A 820 18.58 -26.84 -28.44
C SER A 820 19.94 -27.48 -28.68
N LYS A 821 20.77 -27.59 -27.64
CA LYS A 821 22.06 -28.31 -27.71
C LYS A 821 21.90 -29.82 -27.49
N ILE A 822 20.72 -30.27 -27.11
CA ILE A 822 20.40 -31.67 -26.78
C ILE A 822 19.11 -32.13 -27.45
N ASP A 823 18.94 -33.45 -27.57
CA ASP A 823 17.62 -34.05 -27.69
C ASP A 823 17.01 -34.16 -26.28
N THR A 824 15.73 -33.85 -26.16
CA THR A 824 15.00 -33.90 -24.87
C THR A 824 14.08 -35.12 -24.79
N GLY A 825 13.61 -35.41 -23.58
CA GLY A 825 12.43 -36.26 -23.36
C GLY A 825 11.14 -35.58 -23.82
N ASP A 826 10.01 -36.09 -23.34
CA ASP A 826 8.73 -35.43 -23.57
C ASP A 826 8.69 -34.08 -22.84
N VAL A 827 8.28 -33.03 -23.56
CA VAL A 827 8.07 -31.67 -23.06
C VAL A 827 6.63 -31.22 -23.30
N TRP A 828 6.24 -30.15 -22.60
CA TRP A 828 4.90 -29.56 -22.68
C TRP A 828 4.96 -28.11 -23.13
N PHE A 829 3.88 -27.64 -23.73
CA PHE A 829 3.70 -26.25 -24.13
C PHE A 829 2.57 -25.63 -23.30
N ALA A 830 2.77 -24.42 -22.81
CA ALA A 830 1.78 -23.70 -22.02
C ALA A 830 1.50 -22.31 -22.60
N THR A 831 0.21 -21.98 -22.74
CA THR A 831 -0.27 -20.73 -23.35
C THR A 831 -1.67 -20.37 -22.85
N GLU A 832 -2.05 -19.10 -22.97
CA GLU A 832 -3.36 -18.60 -22.55
C GLU A 832 -4.46 -18.70 -23.61
N GLU A 833 -4.09 -18.57 -24.88
CA GLU A 833 -5.05 -18.58 -25.97
C GLU A 833 -5.03 -19.92 -26.70
N LYS A 834 -6.23 -20.38 -27.04
CA LYS A 834 -6.41 -21.62 -27.80
C LYS A 834 -6.30 -21.31 -29.29
N GLY A 835 -5.32 -21.92 -29.95
CA GLY A 835 -5.06 -21.80 -31.39
C GLY A 835 -4.73 -23.14 -32.05
N LYS A 836 -4.41 -23.10 -33.35
CA LYS A 836 -3.76 -24.23 -34.01
C LYS A 836 -2.26 -24.10 -33.78
N ILE A 837 -1.64 -25.14 -33.24
CA ILE A 837 -0.22 -25.12 -32.91
C ILE A 837 0.48 -26.22 -33.69
N ALA A 838 1.53 -25.83 -34.44
CA ALA A 838 2.44 -26.76 -35.08
C ALA A 838 3.82 -26.69 -34.43
N PHE A 839 4.45 -27.84 -34.26
CA PHE A 839 5.80 -27.98 -33.76
C PHE A 839 6.64 -28.72 -34.80
N ASN A 840 7.71 -28.08 -35.28
CA ASN A 840 8.57 -28.61 -36.35
C ASN A 840 7.80 -29.08 -37.60
N GLY A 841 6.72 -28.35 -37.96
CA GLY A 841 5.87 -28.63 -39.12
C GLY A 841 4.73 -29.63 -38.88
N GLU A 842 4.65 -30.24 -37.69
CA GLU A 842 3.59 -31.19 -37.34
C GLU A 842 2.58 -30.55 -36.37
N GLN A 843 1.28 -30.71 -36.64
CA GLN A 843 0.23 -30.24 -35.72
C GLN A 843 0.27 -31.05 -34.42
N ILE A 844 0.20 -30.36 -33.29
CA ILE A 844 0.19 -31.03 -31.98
C ILE A 844 -1.22 -31.41 -31.54
N ASP A 845 -1.32 -32.37 -30.63
CA ASP A 845 -2.57 -32.70 -29.97
C ASP A 845 -2.96 -31.59 -28.98
N MET A 846 -4.08 -30.93 -29.26
CA MET A 846 -4.63 -29.84 -28.44
C MET A 846 -5.50 -30.34 -27.28
N THR A 847 -5.33 -31.59 -26.84
CA THR A 847 -5.92 -32.12 -25.62
C THR A 847 -5.25 -31.52 -24.39
N GLU A 848 -6.01 -30.80 -23.57
CA GLU A 848 -5.53 -30.17 -22.34
C GLU A 848 -5.06 -31.23 -21.33
N CYS A 849 -3.84 -31.08 -20.82
CA CYS A 849 -3.22 -31.99 -19.85
C CYS A 849 -2.81 -31.30 -18.54
N GLY A 850 -3.50 -30.20 -18.21
CA GLY A 850 -3.31 -29.41 -16.99
C GLY A 850 -3.11 -27.93 -17.27
N TYR A 851 -2.45 -27.25 -16.34
CA TYR A 851 -2.13 -25.82 -16.43
C TYR A 851 -0.72 -25.54 -15.88
N PHE A 852 -0.22 -24.33 -16.12
CA PHE A 852 1.07 -23.85 -15.60
C PHE A 852 0.85 -22.61 -14.74
N THR A 853 1.05 -22.73 -13.42
CA THR A 853 0.92 -21.67 -12.38
C THR A 853 -0.49 -21.06 -12.20
N ASP A 854 -1.21 -20.79 -13.27
CA ASP A 854 -2.57 -20.25 -13.28
C ASP A 854 -3.45 -21.08 -14.23
N ARG A 855 -4.73 -21.24 -13.89
CA ARG A 855 -5.67 -22.08 -14.65
C ARG A 855 -6.02 -21.54 -16.02
N ASP A 856 -5.78 -20.26 -16.29
CA ASP A 856 -5.92 -19.69 -17.62
C ASP A 856 -4.68 -19.92 -18.51
N ILE A 857 -3.56 -20.39 -17.96
CA ILE A 857 -2.38 -20.81 -18.73
C ILE A 857 -2.45 -22.33 -18.94
N LYS A 858 -3.11 -22.76 -20.02
CA LYS A 858 -3.37 -24.17 -20.33
C LYS A 858 -2.11 -24.89 -20.79
N LYS A 859 -1.99 -26.17 -20.43
CA LYS A 859 -0.83 -27.02 -20.77
C LYS A 859 -1.22 -28.12 -21.77
N TYR A 860 -0.39 -28.28 -22.79
CA TYR A 860 -0.54 -29.25 -23.88
C TYR A 860 0.73 -30.09 -24.03
N LYS A 861 0.61 -31.31 -24.54
CA LYS A 861 1.78 -32.14 -24.85
C LYS A 861 2.41 -31.64 -26.16
N LEU A 862 3.69 -31.27 -26.12
CA LEU A 862 4.40 -30.75 -27.29
C LEU A 862 5.19 -31.85 -28.02
N GLY A 863 5.73 -32.82 -27.28
CA GLY A 863 6.54 -33.91 -27.84
C GLY A 863 8.01 -33.79 -27.45
N LYS A 864 8.94 -34.15 -28.33
CA LYS A 864 10.39 -34.12 -28.05
C LYS A 864 11.08 -33.01 -28.83
N ILE A 865 11.89 -32.21 -28.15
CA ILE A 865 12.76 -31.20 -28.79
C ILE A 865 13.98 -31.92 -29.36
N LYS A 866 14.30 -31.63 -30.62
CA LYS A 866 15.47 -32.18 -31.31
C LYS A 866 16.66 -31.27 -31.12
N LYS A 867 17.88 -31.81 -31.10
CA LYS A 867 19.09 -31.00 -31.16
C LYS A 867 19.11 -30.13 -32.44
N GLY A 868 19.45 -28.85 -32.30
CA GLY A 868 19.44 -27.83 -33.36
C GLY A 868 18.25 -26.88 -33.28
N THR A 869 17.90 -26.29 -34.42
CA THR A 869 16.78 -25.35 -34.53
C THR A 869 15.44 -26.08 -34.45
N ASN A 870 14.55 -25.57 -33.59
CA ASN A 870 13.16 -26.01 -33.49
C ASN A 870 12.24 -24.81 -33.72
N ILE A 871 11.02 -25.09 -34.20
CA ILE A 871 10.05 -24.06 -34.59
C ILE A 871 8.70 -24.38 -33.98
N ILE A 872 8.10 -23.38 -33.32
CA ILE A 872 6.71 -23.38 -32.89
C ILE A 872 5.95 -22.36 -33.74
N GLU A 873 4.86 -22.79 -34.36
CA GLU A 873 3.95 -21.93 -35.11
C GLU A 873 2.58 -21.95 -34.43
N ILE A 874 2.02 -20.77 -34.16
CA ILE A 874 0.73 -20.60 -33.49
C ILE A 874 -0.16 -19.78 -34.42
N GLU A 875 -1.31 -20.32 -34.80
CA GLU A 875 -2.32 -19.62 -35.59
C GLU A 875 -3.55 -19.35 -34.72
N LEU A 876 -3.94 -18.07 -34.64
CA LEU A 876 -4.99 -17.56 -33.75
C LEU A 876 -6.04 -16.78 -34.54
N ASP A 877 -7.31 -17.01 -34.19
CA ASP A 877 -8.41 -16.11 -34.55
C ASP A 877 -8.37 -14.89 -33.61
N TYR A 878 -7.70 -13.84 -34.06
CA TYR A 878 -7.50 -12.62 -33.30
C TYR A 878 -8.73 -11.72 -33.36
N ARG A 879 -9.22 -11.33 -32.19
CA ARG A 879 -10.40 -10.47 -31.99
C ARG A 879 -10.04 -9.40 -30.98
N THR A 880 -10.90 -8.39 -30.83
CA THR A 880 -10.74 -7.32 -29.81
C THR A 880 -10.47 -7.86 -28.40
N LYS A 881 -10.96 -9.06 -28.06
CA LYS A 881 -10.76 -9.68 -26.73
C LYS A 881 -9.60 -10.70 -26.64
N THR A 882 -8.97 -11.07 -27.76
CA THR A 882 -7.86 -12.07 -27.79
C THR A 882 -6.54 -11.44 -27.31
N ASN A 883 -5.86 -12.03 -26.33
CA ASN A 883 -4.59 -11.50 -25.81
C ASN A 883 -3.40 -12.20 -26.46
N LEU A 884 -2.38 -11.46 -26.91
CA LEU A 884 -1.10 -12.08 -27.27
C LEU A 884 -0.16 -12.03 -26.07
N GLU A 885 0.30 -13.20 -25.63
CA GLU A 885 1.07 -13.38 -24.41
C GLU A 885 2.24 -14.33 -24.61
N ALA A 886 3.24 -14.21 -23.73
CA ALA A 886 4.38 -15.12 -23.73
C ALA A 886 3.91 -16.56 -23.49
N CYS A 887 4.55 -17.50 -24.18
CA CYS A 887 4.29 -18.93 -24.05
C CYS A 887 5.47 -19.62 -23.35
N TYR A 888 5.24 -20.82 -22.83
CA TYR A 888 6.25 -21.53 -22.05
C TYR A 888 6.43 -22.96 -22.55
N ILE A 889 7.68 -23.38 -22.72
CA ILE A 889 8.02 -24.79 -22.90
C ILE A 889 8.47 -25.32 -21.54
N LEU A 890 7.89 -26.43 -21.10
CA LEU A 890 8.08 -27.02 -19.78
C LEU A 890 8.70 -28.41 -19.91
N GLY A 891 9.71 -28.75 -19.11
CA GLY A 891 10.29 -30.09 -19.14
C GLY A 891 11.48 -30.32 -18.22
N ASP A 892 12.09 -31.50 -18.35
CA ASP A 892 13.34 -31.86 -17.70
C ASP A 892 14.53 -31.49 -18.61
N PHE A 893 14.87 -30.20 -18.60
CA PHE A 893 16.02 -29.65 -19.31
C PHE A 893 16.59 -28.46 -18.54
N GLY A 894 17.80 -28.04 -18.91
CA GLY A 894 18.41 -26.79 -18.47
C GLY A 894 18.27 -25.69 -19.52
N VAL A 895 18.44 -24.44 -19.14
CA VAL A 895 18.52 -23.31 -20.06
C VAL A 895 19.83 -22.56 -19.85
N GLU A 896 20.55 -22.32 -20.94
CA GLU A 896 21.69 -21.43 -21.00
C GLU A 896 21.21 -20.05 -21.48
N LEU A 897 21.60 -19.00 -20.77
CA LEU A 897 21.19 -17.61 -21.03
C LEU A 897 22.43 -16.72 -21.12
N HIS A 898 22.61 -16.05 -22.27
CA HIS A 898 23.65 -15.03 -22.50
C HIS A 898 23.05 -13.80 -23.18
N GLY A 899 22.77 -12.75 -22.41
CA GLY A 899 22.11 -11.55 -22.93
C GLY A 899 20.70 -11.85 -23.43
N ALA A 900 20.49 -11.82 -24.75
CA ALA A 900 19.23 -12.19 -25.40
C ALA A 900 19.22 -13.63 -25.97
N ASP A 901 20.36 -14.31 -25.97
CA ASP A 901 20.52 -15.67 -26.49
C ASP A 901 20.10 -16.69 -25.44
N ILE A 902 19.08 -17.50 -25.74
CA ILE A 902 18.56 -18.56 -24.88
C ILE A 902 18.60 -19.90 -25.61
N LYS A 903 19.15 -20.92 -24.94
CA LYS A 903 19.31 -22.26 -25.52
C LYS A 903 18.92 -23.34 -24.53
N ILE A 904 18.21 -24.36 -25.02
CA ILE A 904 17.94 -25.56 -24.22
C ILE A 904 19.22 -26.40 -24.14
N VAL A 905 19.59 -26.79 -22.92
CA VAL A 905 20.79 -27.57 -22.61
C VAL A 905 20.45 -28.72 -21.65
N LYS A 906 21.42 -29.59 -21.39
CA LYS A 906 21.27 -30.59 -20.33
C LYS A 906 21.17 -29.88 -18.98
N ARG A 907 20.17 -30.24 -18.18
CA ARG A 907 20.01 -29.74 -16.81
C ARG A 907 21.22 -30.16 -15.97
N ALA A 908 21.69 -29.29 -15.08
CA ALA A 908 22.75 -29.62 -14.14
C ALA A 908 22.36 -30.86 -13.30
N GLU A 909 23.25 -31.84 -13.17
CA GLU A 909 23.00 -33.05 -12.37
C GLU A 909 23.03 -32.77 -10.86
N LYS A 910 23.91 -31.85 -10.45
CA LYS A 910 24.04 -31.31 -9.10
C LYS A 910 24.20 -29.80 -9.17
N ILE A 911 23.92 -29.11 -8.06
CA ILE A 911 24.06 -27.66 -7.93
C ILE A 911 24.88 -27.29 -6.70
N PHE A 912 25.38 -26.07 -6.64
CA PHE A 912 26.05 -25.48 -5.50
C PHE A 912 25.12 -24.49 -4.78
N PHE A 913 25.42 -24.21 -3.52
CA PHE A 913 24.82 -23.11 -2.77
C PHE A 913 25.32 -21.76 -3.33
N ASP A 914 24.75 -21.36 -4.45
CA ASP A 914 24.94 -20.12 -5.18
C ASP A 914 23.63 -19.81 -5.96
N THR A 915 23.62 -18.75 -6.75
CA THR A 915 22.54 -18.44 -7.68
C THR A 915 22.30 -19.61 -8.64
N VAL A 916 21.07 -20.13 -8.69
CA VAL A 916 20.70 -21.17 -9.66
C VAL A 916 20.49 -20.62 -11.05
N THR A 917 20.41 -19.30 -11.17
CA THR A 917 20.27 -18.59 -12.44
C THR A 917 21.40 -18.95 -13.41
N ASN A 918 22.62 -19.13 -12.91
CA ASN A 918 23.79 -19.52 -13.70
C ASN A 918 24.06 -21.03 -13.68
N GLN A 919 23.18 -21.82 -13.06
CA GLN A 919 23.29 -23.28 -12.94
C GLN A 919 22.20 -23.98 -13.75
N THR A 920 21.97 -23.49 -14.97
CA THR A 920 20.99 -23.98 -15.95
C THR A 920 19.51 -23.71 -15.63
N LEU A 921 19.22 -22.88 -14.61
CA LEU A 921 17.85 -22.55 -14.17
C LEU A 921 17.55 -21.03 -14.20
N PRO A 922 17.89 -20.27 -15.26
CA PRO A 922 17.74 -18.81 -15.27
C PRO A 922 16.30 -18.31 -15.07
N PHE A 923 15.32 -19.05 -15.59
CA PHE A 923 13.90 -18.67 -15.57
C PHE A 923 13.06 -19.43 -14.53
N TYR A 924 13.68 -20.30 -13.74
CA TYR A 924 12.97 -21.12 -12.78
C TYR A 924 12.40 -20.25 -11.64
N GLY A 925 11.09 -20.40 -11.38
CA GLY A 925 10.37 -19.61 -10.37
C GLY A 925 9.63 -20.43 -9.32
N GLY A 926 9.72 -21.77 -9.36
CA GLY A 926 9.05 -22.69 -8.44
C GLY A 926 9.89 -23.02 -7.20
N ASN A 927 9.46 -24.03 -6.43
CA ASN A 927 10.18 -24.46 -5.24
C ASN A 927 11.36 -25.38 -5.60
N LEU A 928 12.49 -25.17 -4.93
CA LEU A 928 13.75 -25.88 -5.13
C LEU A 928 14.19 -26.50 -3.81
N THR A 929 14.43 -27.82 -3.80
CA THR A 929 14.95 -28.51 -2.61
C THR A 929 16.42 -28.89 -2.83
N TYR A 930 17.31 -28.44 -1.95
CA TYR A 930 18.71 -28.84 -1.88
C TYR A 930 18.85 -29.99 -0.88
N LYS A 931 19.64 -31.03 -1.19
CA LYS A 931 19.82 -32.20 -0.33
C LYS A 931 21.30 -32.46 -0.03
N THR A 932 21.64 -32.53 1.25
CA THR A 932 22.98 -32.86 1.74
C THR A 932 22.94 -33.95 2.82
N GLU A 933 24.08 -34.58 3.05
CA GLU A 933 24.25 -35.61 4.09
C GLU A 933 25.30 -35.14 5.10
N ILE A 934 25.06 -35.39 6.38
CA ILE A 934 26.00 -35.13 7.48
C ILE A 934 26.20 -36.40 8.31
N ASP A 935 27.33 -36.51 9.00
CA ASP A 935 27.61 -37.60 9.94
C ASP A 935 27.94 -37.00 11.31
N THR A 936 27.15 -37.35 12.32
CA THR A 936 27.19 -36.72 13.65
C THR A 936 27.41 -37.74 14.76
N PRO A 937 28.05 -37.35 15.89
CA PRO A 937 27.91 -38.06 17.15
C PRO A 937 26.49 -37.87 17.73
N GLU A 938 26.21 -38.42 18.92
CA GLU A 938 25.03 -37.99 19.67
C GLU A 938 25.20 -36.52 20.08
N CYS A 939 24.25 -35.66 19.67
CA CYS A 939 24.39 -34.20 19.80
C CYS A 939 23.05 -33.45 19.71
N ASP A 940 23.12 -32.13 19.90
CA ASP A 940 22.11 -31.18 19.44
C ASP A 940 22.65 -30.41 18.22
N LEU A 941 21.78 -30.02 17.29
CA LEU A 941 22.14 -29.26 16.09
C LEU A 941 21.43 -27.91 16.03
N GLU A 942 22.12 -26.91 15.49
CA GLU A 942 21.51 -25.69 14.97
C GLU A 942 21.78 -25.58 13.47
N ILE A 943 20.72 -25.52 12.67
CA ILE A 943 20.78 -25.43 11.20
C ILE A 943 20.40 -24.01 10.79
N ARG A 944 21.26 -23.34 10.01
CA ARG A 944 21.07 -21.93 9.62
C ARG A 944 21.25 -21.69 8.12
N ALA A 945 20.29 -20.97 7.51
CA ALA A 945 20.37 -20.49 6.13
C ALA A 945 19.83 -19.04 6.05
N HIS A 946 20.74 -18.06 6.09
CA HIS A 946 20.39 -16.63 6.20
C HIS A 946 20.44 -15.87 4.86
N LYS A 947 21.35 -16.25 3.96
CA LYS A 947 21.54 -15.56 2.68
C LYS A 947 20.87 -16.31 1.53
N TYR A 948 19.64 -15.95 1.21
CA TYR A 948 18.87 -16.55 0.12
C TYR A 948 18.10 -15.50 -0.69
N ARG A 949 17.69 -15.89 -1.90
CA ARG A 949 16.74 -15.16 -2.76
C ARG A 949 15.62 -16.11 -3.17
N GLY A 950 14.49 -15.92 -2.51
CA GLY A 950 13.28 -16.75 -2.51
C GLY A 950 12.29 -16.14 -1.50
N ALA A 951 11.10 -16.72 -1.35
CA ALA A 951 10.11 -16.23 -0.39
C ALA A 951 10.46 -16.64 1.06
N LEU A 952 10.89 -17.89 1.24
CA LEU A 952 11.31 -18.48 2.53
C LEU A 952 12.10 -19.78 2.31
N VAL A 953 12.70 -20.31 3.39
CA VAL A 953 13.41 -21.61 3.40
C VAL A 953 12.89 -22.49 4.54
N LYS A 954 12.41 -23.69 4.21
CA LYS A 954 12.07 -24.75 5.17
C LYS A 954 13.20 -25.78 5.27
N VAL A 955 13.35 -26.38 6.44
CA VAL A 955 14.38 -27.39 6.71
C VAL A 955 13.71 -28.72 7.02
N LYS A 956 14.15 -29.78 6.33
CA LYS A 956 13.86 -31.17 6.70
C LYS A 956 15.11 -31.82 7.26
N PHE A 957 14.93 -32.62 8.31
CA PHE A 957 15.95 -33.46 8.91
C PHE A 957 15.45 -34.91 8.91
N ASP A 958 16.18 -35.82 8.26
CA ASP A 958 15.79 -37.21 8.05
C ASP A 958 14.37 -37.39 7.47
N GLY A 959 13.98 -36.50 6.55
CA GLY A 959 12.70 -36.52 5.86
C GLY A 959 11.55 -35.77 6.55
N GLU A 960 11.73 -35.35 7.81
CA GLU A 960 10.71 -34.65 8.59
C GLU A 960 10.98 -33.14 8.64
N TYR A 961 9.93 -32.31 8.49
CA TYR A 961 10.07 -30.86 8.65
C TYR A 961 10.36 -30.50 10.11
N VAL A 962 11.49 -29.83 10.36
CA VAL A 962 11.93 -29.43 11.70
C VAL A 962 11.77 -27.94 11.97
N GLY A 963 11.57 -27.12 10.94
CA GLY A 963 11.37 -25.68 11.07
C GLY A 963 11.62 -24.92 9.77
N ASN A 964 11.71 -23.60 9.88
CA ASN A 964 12.07 -22.71 8.77
C ASN A 964 13.10 -21.68 9.22
N THR A 965 13.94 -21.21 8.30
CA THR A 965 14.97 -20.20 8.54
C THR A 965 14.57 -18.88 7.90
N THR A 966 13.29 -18.48 8.02
CA THR A 966 12.75 -17.30 7.32
C THR A 966 13.12 -15.99 8.01
N PHE A 967 13.16 -15.99 9.34
CA PHE A 967 13.40 -14.81 10.16
C PHE A 967 14.67 -14.96 10.98
N ALA A 968 15.37 -13.85 11.22
CA ALA A 968 16.55 -13.81 12.08
C ALA A 968 16.21 -14.39 13.47
N PRO A 969 17.10 -15.20 14.11
CA PRO A 969 18.51 -15.45 13.76
C PRO A 969 18.74 -16.51 12.67
N TYR A 970 17.67 -16.91 11.97
CA TYR A 970 17.68 -17.89 10.88
C TYR A 970 18.10 -19.29 11.30
N GLY A 971 17.85 -19.67 12.56
CA GLY A 971 18.25 -20.95 13.15
C GLY A 971 17.08 -21.87 13.47
N VAL A 972 17.23 -23.15 13.14
CA VAL A 972 16.34 -24.24 13.55
C VAL A 972 17.14 -25.19 14.44
N TYR A 973 16.63 -25.48 15.63
CA TYR A 973 17.27 -26.39 16.58
C TYR A 973 16.69 -27.80 16.49
N VAL A 974 17.55 -28.81 16.35
CA VAL A 974 17.19 -30.23 16.38
C VAL A 974 17.88 -30.85 17.58
N LYS A 975 17.09 -31.31 18.55
CA LYS A 975 17.62 -31.87 19.81
C LYS A 975 17.72 -33.39 19.76
N ASN A 976 18.63 -33.95 20.56
CA ASN A 976 18.81 -35.38 20.75
C ASN A 976 19.05 -36.17 19.44
N VAL A 977 19.88 -35.62 18.56
CA VAL A 977 20.30 -36.28 17.33
C VAL A 977 21.14 -37.51 17.68
N LYS A 978 20.84 -38.65 17.04
CA LYS A 978 21.55 -39.90 17.26
C LYS A 978 22.90 -39.88 16.55
N SER A 979 23.82 -40.77 16.94
CA SER A 979 25.06 -40.91 16.17
C SER A 979 24.80 -41.63 14.83
N GLY A 980 25.39 -41.12 13.75
CA GLY A 980 25.36 -41.73 12.42
C GLY A 980 25.13 -40.71 11.31
N LYS A 981 24.76 -41.24 10.13
CA LYS A 981 24.45 -40.44 8.95
C LYS A 981 23.02 -39.91 8.97
N HIS A 982 22.88 -38.63 8.64
CA HIS A 982 21.62 -37.92 8.57
C HIS A 982 21.48 -37.16 7.25
N THR A 983 20.23 -37.02 6.77
CA THR A 983 19.92 -36.19 5.61
C THR A 983 19.39 -34.83 6.08
N VAL A 984 19.90 -33.76 5.47
CA VAL A 984 19.38 -32.39 5.66
C VAL A 984 18.92 -31.85 4.31
N GLU A 985 17.68 -31.41 4.23
CA GLU A 985 17.11 -30.82 3.01
C GLU A 985 16.66 -29.38 3.27
N PHE A 986 17.01 -28.49 2.34
CA PHE A 986 16.61 -27.08 2.36
C PHE A 986 15.64 -26.83 1.22
N GLU A 987 14.36 -26.64 1.54
CA GLU A 987 13.33 -26.30 0.57
C GLU A 987 13.20 -24.78 0.47
N LEU A 988 13.74 -24.22 -0.60
CA LEU A 988 13.61 -22.82 -0.97
C LEU A 988 12.32 -22.61 -1.77
N PHE A 989 11.48 -21.69 -1.32
CA PHE A 989 10.28 -21.31 -2.04
C PHE A 989 10.57 -20.21 -3.05
N GLY A 990 10.24 -20.44 -4.33
CA GLY A 990 10.52 -19.49 -5.42
C GLY A 990 9.60 -18.27 -5.42
N THR A 991 10.00 -17.20 -6.11
CA THR A 991 9.23 -15.93 -6.16
C THR A 991 8.51 -15.70 -7.49
N ARG A 992 8.83 -16.47 -8.54
CA ARG A 992 8.38 -16.26 -9.92
C ARG A 992 8.88 -14.97 -10.61
N TYR A 993 9.78 -14.18 -10.01
CA TYR A 993 10.29 -12.98 -10.69
C TYR A 993 10.92 -13.33 -12.04
N ASN A 994 11.79 -14.34 -12.11
CA ASN A 994 12.42 -14.74 -13.37
C ASN A 994 11.46 -15.45 -14.34
N THR A 995 10.22 -15.71 -13.94
CA THR A 995 9.17 -16.32 -14.77
C THR A 995 8.21 -15.27 -15.33
N PHE A 996 7.76 -14.32 -14.51
CA PHE A 996 6.69 -13.36 -14.84
C PHE A 996 7.05 -11.88 -14.57
N GLY A 997 8.29 -11.59 -14.19
CA GLY A 997 8.76 -10.22 -13.99
C GLY A 997 8.91 -9.44 -15.31
N PRO A 998 9.25 -8.15 -15.26
CA PRO A 998 9.53 -7.33 -16.43
C PRO A 998 10.92 -7.67 -17.01
N LEU A 999 11.02 -8.83 -17.67
CA LEU A 999 12.30 -9.46 -18.03
C LEU A 999 13.16 -8.68 -19.04
N HIS A 1000 12.62 -7.68 -19.73
CA HIS A 1000 13.36 -6.87 -20.71
C HIS A 1000 13.49 -5.40 -20.30
N ARG A 1001 13.36 -5.13 -18.99
CA ARG A 1001 13.52 -3.79 -18.42
C ARG A 1001 14.96 -3.57 -17.99
N ALA A 1002 15.64 -2.61 -18.62
CA ALA A 1002 17.04 -2.30 -18.35
C ALA A 1002 17.29 -1.70 -16.96
N GLN A 1003 16.31 -1.01 -16.37
CA GLN A 1003 16.40 -0.49 -15.00
C GLN A 1003 16.11 -1.60 -13.98
N GLU A 1004 17.14 -1.98 -13.22
CA GLU A 1004 17.06 -3.07 -12.22
C GLU A 1004 16.27 -2.68 -10.95
N ASN A 1005 16.37 -1.42 -10.54
CA ASN A 1005 15.73 -0.87 -9.34
C ASN A 1005 14.59 0.07 -9.75
N ALA A 1006 13.37 -0.48 -9.87
CA ALA A 1006 12.16 0.33 -9.97
C ALA A 1006 11.53 0.45 -8.59
N ASP A 1007 11.30 1.68 -8.11
CA ASP A 1007 10.68 1.93 -6.80
C ASP A 1007 9.25 1.36 -6.70
N LEU A 1008 8.57 1.18 -7.84
CA LEU A 1008 7.21 0.63 -7.94
C LEU A 1008 7.09 -0.27 -9.17
N CYS A 1009 6.52 -1.47 -9.00
CA CYS A 1009 6.18 -2.39 -10.09
C CYS A 1009 4.71 -2.20 -10.52
N THR A 1010 4.49 -1.60 -11.69
CA THR A 1010 3.16 -1.27 -12.24
C THR A 1010 2.97 -1.90 -13.62
N PRO A 1011 1.77 -1.88 -14.23
CA PRO A 1011 1.59 -2.34 -15.61
C PRO A 1011 2.55 -1.68 -16.61
N ALA A 1012 2.91 -0.40 -16.39
CA ALA A 1012 3.85 0.32 -17.25
C ALA A 1012 5.29 -0.24 -17.18
N THR A 1013 5.65 -0.91 -16.08
CA THR A 1013 6.97 -1.50 -15.88
C THR A 1013 7.28 -2.58 -16.92
N TYR A 1014 6.26 -3.31 -17.37
CA TYR A 1014 6.33 -4.35 -18.40
C TYR A 1014 6.39 -3.82 -19.83
N ARG A 1015 6.04 -2.55 -20.02
CA ARG A 1015 5.98 -1.88 -21.33
C ARG A 1015 7.04 -0.79 -21.44
N ALA A 1016 8.22 -1.05 -20.86
CA ALA A 1016 9.36 -0.14 -20.88
C ALA A 1016 9.73 0.28 -22.32
N LYS A 1017 10.18 1.52 -22.52
CA LYS A 1017 10.56 2.10 -23.83
C LYS A 1017 11.85 2.91 -23.68
N GLY A 1018 12.51 3.21 -24.80
CA GLY A 1018 13.75 3.99 -24.81
C GLY A 1018 14.82 3.35 -23.92
N ASP A 1019 15.50 4.16 -23.12
CA ASP A 1019 16.59 3.72 -22.22
C ASP A 1019 16.15 2.70 -21.16
N TRP A 1020 14.85 2.54 -20.91
CA TRP A 1020 14.34 1.54 -19.97
C TRP A 1020 14.14 0.16 -20.60
N TRP A 1021 14.25 0.03 -21.92
CA TRP A 1021 14.08 -1.22 -22.66
C TRP A 1021 15.43 -1.80 -23.11
N CYS A 1022 15.54 -3.13 -23.11
CA CYS A 1022 16.66 -3.85 -23.70
C CYS A 1022 16.18 -5.16 -24.37
N GLU A 1023 16.99 -5.73 -25.26
CA GLU A 1023 16.67 -7.03 -25.88
C GLU A 1023 17.11 -8.20 -24.99
N GLU A 1024 18.05 -7.94 -24.08
CA GLU A 1024 18.59 -8.89 -23.13
C GLU A 1024 17.64 -9.17 -21.97
N TYR A 1025 17.63 -10.41 -21.51
CA TYR A 1025 16.89 -10.78 -20.31
C TYR A 1025 17.57 -10.26 -19.04
N LYS A 1026 16.80 -9.59 -18.19
CA LYS A 1026 17.16 -9.04 -16.89
C LYS A 1026 16.56 -9.90 -15.78
N VAL A 1027 17.18 -11.05 -15.57
CA VAL A 1027 16.86 -11.99 -14.49
C VAL A 1027 17.51 -11.58 -13.16
N ARG A 1028 16.90 -11.96 -12.04
CA ARG A 1028 17.44 -11.78 -10.68
C ARG A 1028 18.16 -13.04 -10.19
N ASN A 1029 19.04 -12.86 -9.22
CA ASN A 1029 19.63 -14.00 -8.49
C ASN A 1029 18.53 -14.73 -7.71
N THR A 1030 18.51 -16.06 -7.82
CA THR A 1030 17.57 -16.94 -7.15
C THR A 1030 18.34 -18.10 -6.54
N GLY A 1031 18.02 -18.55 -5.33
CA GLY A 1031 18.74 -19.66 -4.68
C GLY A 1031 19.15 -19.37 -3.24
N ILE A 1032 19.73 -20.37 -2.58
CA ILE A 1032 20.50 -20.18 -1.34
C ILE A 1032 21.91 -19.72 -1.75
N LEU A 1033 22.21 -18.44 -1.53
CA LEU A 1033 23.39 -17.75 -2.06
C LEU A 1033 24.64 -17.86 -1.18
N LYS A 1034 24.52 -18.54 -0.03
CA LYS A 1034 25.63 -18.91 0.85
C LYS A 1034 25.31 -20.29 1.41
N ALA A 1035 26.29 -21.17 1.42
CA ALA A 1035 26.20 -22.48 2.05
C ALA A 1035 25.58 -22.38 3.47
N PRO A 1036 24.55 -23.17 3.79
CA PRO A 1036 24.01 -23.25 5.12
C PRO A 1036 25.06 -23.66 6.16
N GLU A 1037 24.85 -23.22 7.40
CA GLU A 1037 25.72 -23.51 8.54
C GLU A 1037 25.01 -24.52 9.44
N ILE A 1038 25.66 -25.65 9.75
CA ILE A 1038 25.14 -26.65 10.70
C ILE A 1038 26.12 -26.74 11.87
N THR A 1039 25.75 -26.15 13.00
CA THR A 1039 26.56 -26.17 14.22
C THR A 1039 26.16 -27.36 15.09
N VAL A 1040 27.16 -28.10 15.58
CA VAL A 1040 26.99 -29.25 16.48
C VAL A 1040 27.29 -28.82 17.91
N PHE A 1041 26.39 -29.13 18.83
CA PHE A 1041 26.51 -28.88 20.26
C PHE A 1041 26.59 -30.18 21.05
N GLU A 1042 27.35 -30.15 22.15
CA GLU A 1042 27.32 -31.20 23.16
C GLU A 1042 25.91 -31.31 23.77
N LYS A 1043 25.48 -32.54 24.03
CA LYS A 1043 24.14 -32.88 24.53
C LYS A 1043 23.90 -32.40 25.97
#